data_AF-A0A8H5NJ28-F1
#
_entry.id   AF-A0A8H5NJ28-F1
#
_cell.length_a   1.000
_cell.length_b   1.000
_cell.length_c   1.000
_cell.angle_alpha   90.00
_cell.angle_beta   90.00
_cell.angle_gamma   90.00
#
_symmetry.space_group_name_H-M   'P 1'
#
loop_
_entity.id
_entity.type
_entity.pdbx_description
1 polymer ?
#
loop_
_entity_poly.entity_id
_entity_poly.type
_entity_poly.pdbx_seq_one_letter_code
_entity_poly.pdbx_strand_id
1 'polypeptide(L)'
;MPSAETSIMDVPRTSCYQHIVVEGTPYERGLSHGRQVSEKVRANIEYYKLPGKLPHWSISSKIIETVYLPAFEKFYPTGLEEIRGIADGAGVTIEEVIMLNARYDLGRCMYRLQDGGKTPQELSGHDECTSGFFPPEAVASGRALAVHNWDMSSHLYNQDLIIYLEVHPDPSEDRPSMFILTEAGQLIRSGMNSAGMSVTANSLLSSEDYVPISHVDQDGVYHEIKNPKPVLPLSVARRVFLEYNNYAEGLVAINAFPRHVSGNLHVSTAEGFAMAMEVSPSRVYKFYGNIDDNYLIHSNHFLSPEFLSRDDVYDRSPGGSTWFRCLRAEKGIVKLEKMLKNLALLSFFSTAMAAPLVRGPGGRLVQEGAGCTLVQGRSVCDDGFGNTFEDLFPALESLSRLIVPHIKTAIFVALVLNQFTIFPDINVILSQISSPLILIVALYFGGIWTLPNGQESTSTLSWKLLLGPFFDFKTISSRVGTYFKVGSLMSLAYYLTLYYDLPLPFQPWVQYMFVGIATTVSAAAYLFAPISKIYGPLRFCYLEHAQTYWLVVNWWSLTAVVPFFSPTLLPIFGFCLISVTVGTWVHIYFAYREKVRTIAWTVSENAARAKAAAEEARDFGSMAKKYEEQMVNAAAEARRDAVIANSVRLTDFFDCASRAWSALAEATAPAEDAVAQAQRVIASAIICEETEKVDDKQKAENERLATYFRQSAETAHERARETVALLRAAQASVRGSENAARQDEVSRRHAEHTAENASNVAKSVSDTVASIQDAERRAAWAGGAAARRAEEAVTMATNGEIEEAKKAVAASESAFQAAEESAKIVREGMEAAQRGLQEWLQSSRHGV
;
A
#
# COMPACT_ATOMS: atom_id res chain seq x y z
N MET A 1 40.73 6.69 35.50
CA MET A 1 40.65 8.02 34.84
C MET A 1 40.50 7.79 33.35
N PRO A 2 39.62 8.55 32.68
CA PRO A 2 38.79 8.06 31.59
C PRO A 2 39.40 8.34 30.22
N SER A 3 39.21 7.42 29.29
CA SER A 3 39.45 7.62 27.85
C SER A 3 38.28 8.39 27.25
N ALA A 4 38.62 9.48 26.59
CA ALA A 4 37.73 10.47 26.00
C ALA A 4 36.63 9.88 25.10
N GLU A 5 35.38 10.04 25.53
CA GLU A 5 34.22 10.11 24.65
C GLU A 5 34.37 11.34 23.77
N THR A 6 34.53 11.12 22.47
CA THR A 6 34.42 12.20 21.48
C THR A 6 32.99 12.18 20.97
N SER A 7 32.24 13.23 21.29
CA SER A 7 30.83 13.40 20.95
C SER A 7 30.60 13.29 19.44
N ILE A 8 29.80 12.30 19.04
CA ILE A 8 29.13 12.32 17.74
C ILE A 8 28.07 13.42 17.82
N MET A 9 28.23 14.44 16.98
CA MET A 9 27.31 15.55 16.84
C MET A 9 25.86 15.09 16.62
N ASP A 10 24.95 15.83 17.24
CA ASP A 10 23.50 15.74 17.18
C ASP A 10 22.94 15.44 15.78
N VAL A 11 22.38 14.23 15.61
CA VAL A 11 21.30 13.98 14.66
C VAL A 11 20.00 14.05 15.45
N PRO A 12 19.03 14.93 15.12
CA PRO A 12 17.78 15.01 15.88
C PRO A 12 17.03 13.66 15.83
N ARG A 13 16.96 12.97 16.95
CA ARG A 13 16.05 11.85 17.18
C ARG A 13 14.67 12.42 17.52
N THR A 14 13.78 12.64 16.56
CA THR A 14 12.37 12.90 16.90
C THR A 14 11.45 12.75 15.69
N SER A 15 10.52 11.79 15.77
CA SER A 15 9.12 12.09 15.49
C SER A 15 8.22 11.03 16.16
N CYS A 16 8.21 10.98 17.51
CA CYS A 16 6.99 10.55 18.18
C CYS A 16 6.08 11.78 18.24
N TYR A 17 4.77 11.60 18.03
CA TYR A 17 3.81 12.67 18.29
C TYR A 17 3.91 13.10 19.75
N GLN A 18 3.64 14.37 20.02
CA GLN A 18 3.67 14.89 21.39
C GLN A 18 2.70 14.07 22.26
N HIS A 19 3.21 13.51 23.36
CA HIS A 19 2.41 12.80 24.35
C HIS A 19 2.00 13.75 25.46
N ILE A 20 0.70 13.89 25.67
CA ILE A 20 0.12 14.69 26.74
C ILE A 20 -0.69 13.79 27.67
N VAL A 21 -0.54 14.04 28.96
CA VAL A 21 -1.27 13.35 30.03
C VAL A 21 -2.19 14.35 30.68
N VAL A 22 -3.47 14.00 30.83
CA VAL A 22 -4.49 14.83 31.45
C VAL A 22 -5.24 14.04 32.51
N GLU A 23 -5.52 14.69 33.64
CA GLU A 23 -6.14 14.06 34.80
C GLU A 23 -7.17 14.97 35.46
N GLY A 24 -8.12 14.38 36.18
CA GLY A 24 -9.11 15.09 36.99
C GLY A 24 -10.48 15.23 36.33
N THR A 25 -11.27 16.18 36.84
CA THR A 25 -12.64 16.43 36.38
C THR A 25 -12.68 16.85 34.90
N PRO A 26 -13.85 16.81 34.23
CA PRO A 26 -13.94 17.15 32.81
C PRO A 26 -13.30 18.46 32.42
N TYR A 27 -13.59 19.51 33.18
CA TYR A 27 -13.00 20.81 32.93
C TYR A 27 -11.48 20.83 33.15
N GLU A 28 -10.98 20.21 34.22
CA GLU A 28 -9.54 20.20 34.55
C GLU A 28 -8.71 19.47 33.49
N ARG A 29 -9.18 18.29 33.04
CA ARG A 29 -8.50 17.54 31.97
C ARG A 29 -8.53 18.31 30.66
N GLY A 30 -9.65 18.97 30.35
CA GLY A 30 -9.76 19.85 29.18
C GLY A 30 -8.79 21.03 29.25
N LEU A 31 -8.74 21.71 30.40
CA LEU A 31 -7.85 22.84 30.66
C LEU A 31 -6.38 22.44 30.51
N SER A 32 -6.01 21.27 31.02
CA SER A 32 -4.68 20.70 30.87
C SER A 32 -4.36 20.39 29.41
N HIS A 33 -5.28 19.76 28.67
CA HIS A 33 -5.14 19.50 27.23
C HIS A 33 -4.88 20.82 26.48
N GLY A 34 -5.77 21.80 26.62
CA GLY A 34 -5.65 23.08 25.92
C GLY A 34 -4.33 23.80 26.22
N ARG A 35 -3.86 23.78 27.48
CA ARG A 35 -2.60 24.43 27.88
C ARG A 35 -1.37 23.75 27.29
N GLN A 36 -1.33 22.41 27.29
CA GLN A 36 -0.17 21.66 26.83
C GLN A 36 0.05 21.75 25.32
N VAL A 37 -1.00 21.99 24.54
CA VAL A 37 -0.95 22.02 23.06
C VAL A 37 -1.61 23.27 22.45
N SER A 38 -1.62 24.39 23.18
CA SER A 38 -2.36 25.61 22.78
C SER A 38 -1.99 26.12 21.38
N GLU A 39 -0.71 26.08 21.01
CA GLU A 39 -0.24 26.48 19.68
C GLU A 39 -0.78 25.56 18.58
N LYS A 40 -0.76 24.25 18.80
CA LYS A 40 -1.30 23.25 17.86
C LYS A 40 -2.81 23.39 17.70
N VAL A 41 -3.54 23.65 18.80
CA VAL A 41 -4.99 23.91 18.75
C VAL A 41 -5.30 25.13 17.88
N ARG A 42 -4.60 26.25 18.10
CA ARG A 42 -4.78 27.48 17.29
C ARG A 42 -4.43 27.25 15.82
N ALA A 43 -3.33 26.59 15.53
CA ALA A 43 -2.93 26.25 14.16
C ALA A 43 -3.99 25.38 13.45
N ASN A 44 -4.56 24.40 14.16
CA ASN A 44 -5.61 23.55 13.61
C ASN A 44 -6.90 24.36 13.32
N ILE A 45 -7.27 25.29 14.21
CA ILE A 45 -8.41 26.20 14.02
C ILE A 45 -8.18 27.10 12.80
N GLU A 46 -7.00 27.73 12.70
CA GLU A 46 -6.65 28.60 11.58
C GLU A 46 -6.75 27.84 10.25
N TYR A 47 -6.24 26.62 10.20
CA TYR A 47 -6.32 25.78 9.01
C TYR A 47 -7.77 25.46 8.61
N TYR A 48 -8.59 25.00 9.54
CA TYR A 48 -9.97 24.60 9.24
C TYR A 48 -10.90 25.78 8.95
N LYS A 49 -10.52 27.01 9.33
CA LYS A 49 -11.20 28.25 8.94
C LYS A 49 -10.82 28.75 7.54
N LEU A 50 -9.79 28.20 6.90
CA LEU A 50 -9.43 28.58 5.54
C LEU A 50 -10.56 28.23 4.54
N PRO A 51 -10.77 29.07 3.50
CA PRO A 51 -11.75 28.80 2.45
C PRO A 51 -11.56 27.40 1.83
N GLY A 52 -12.67 26.66 1.69
CA GLY A 52 -12.68 25.32 1.10
C GLY A 52 -12.22 24.18 2.03
N LYS A 53 -11.97 24.44 3.33
CA LYS A 53 -11.66 23.39 4.33
C LYS A 53 -12.87 22.92 5.11
N LEU A 54 -13.67 23.85 5.63
CA LEU A 54 -14.98 23.62 6.23
C LEU A 54 -16.00 24.64 5.65
N PRO A 55 -17.33 24.44 5.84
CA PRO A 55 -18.29 25.46 5.47
C PRO A 55 -17.88 26.81 6.05
N HIS A 56 -18.18 27.89 5.31
CA HIS A 56 -17.86 29.24 5.76
C HIS A 56 -18.25 29.42 7.23
N TRP A 57 -17.43 30.14 7.99
CA TRP A 57 -17.56 30.21 9.45
C TRP A 57 -18.97 30.59 9.90
N SER A 58 -19.68 31.48 9.18
CA SER A 58 -21.07 31.85 9.49
C SER A 58 -22.07 30.69 9.41
N ILE A 59 -21.84 29.70 8.56
CA ILE A 59 -22.65 28.49 8.45
C ILE A 59 -22.24 27.50 9.55
N SER A 60 -20.93 27.29 9.71
CA SER A 60 -20.39 26.40 10.72
C SER A 60 -20.79 26.83 12.13
N SER A 61 -20.64 28.12 12.48
CA SER A 61 -21.06 28.68 13.77
C SER A 61 -22.57 28.53 13.98
N LYS A 62 -23.37 28.77 12.94
CA LYS A 62 -24.83 28.59 13.03
C LYS A 62 -25.20 27.13 13.32
N ILE A 63 -24.54 26.15 12.67
CA ILE A 63 -24.75 24.73 12.98
C ILE A 63 -24.32 24.45 14.42
N ILE A 64 -23.16 24.95 14.84
CA ILE A 64 -22.64 24.74 16.20
C ILE A 64 -23.63 25.27 17.25
N GLU A 65 -24.06 26.51 17.13
CA GLU A 65 -24.96 27.19 18.07
C GLU A 65 -26.36 26.58 18.10
N THR A 66 -26.91 26.19 16.94
CA THR A 66 -28.31 25.74 16.86
C THR A 66 -28.49 24.23 16.99
N VAL A 67 -27.43 23.46 16.73
CA VAL A 67 -27.49 21.99 16.63
C VAL A 67 -26.55 21.32 17.63
N TYR A 68 -25.25 21.61 17.58
CA TYR A 68 -24.25 20.85 18.33
C TYR A 68 -24.19 21.24 19.80
N LEU A 69 -24.15 22.53 20.11
CA LEU A 69 -24.06 23.02 21.49
C LEU A 69 -25.28 22.57 22.34
N PRO A 70 -26.54 22.73 21.89
CA PRO A 70 -27.69 22.20 22.62
C PRO A 70 -27.68 20.67 22.76
N ALA A 71 -27.06 19.96 21.80
CA ALA A 71 -26.92 18.51 21.88
C ALA A 71 -25.87 18.09 22.91
N PHE A 72 -24.75 18.81 23.01
CA PHE A 72 -23.77 18.60 24.06
C PHE A 72 -24.38 18.85 25.45
N GLU A 73 -25.10 19.95 25.64
CA GLU A 73 -25.79 20.25 26.90
C GLU A 73 -26.77 19.15 27.31
N LYS A 74 -27.51 18.60 26.34
CA LYS A 74 -28.55 17.60 26.60
C LYS A 74 -28.02 16.18 26.76
N PHE A 75 -27.10 15.77 25.88
CA PHE A 75 -26.73 14.36 25.71
C PHE A 75 -25.33 14.03 26.21
N TYR A 76 -24.42 15.01 26.29
CA TYR A 76 -23.04 14.77 26.71
C TYR A 76 -22.44 15.97 27.48
N PRO A 77 -23.01 16.33 28.64
CA PRO A 77 -22.60 17.52 29.40
C PRO A 77 -21.17 17.44 29.93
N THR A 78 -20.69 16.24 30.27
CA THR A 78 -19.29 16.05 30.70
C THR A 78 -18.31 16.33 29.55
N GLY A 79 -18.63 15.86 28.33
CA GLY A 79 -17.85 16.19 27.14
C GLY A 79 -17.84 17.70 26.83
N LEU A 80 -18.94 18.40 27.12
CA LEU A 80 -19.01 19.86 26.98
C LEU A 80 -18.08 20.58 27.94
N GLU A 81 -18.02 20.16 29.20
CA GLU A 81 -17.11 20.74 30.20
C GLU A 81 -15.64 20.51 29.82
N GLU A 82 -15.30 19.35 29.26
CA GLU A 82 -13.95 19.09 28.74
C GLU A 82 -13.61 19.97 27.53
N ILE A 83 -14.54 20.12 26.58
CA ILE A 83 -14.40 21.05 25.46
C ILE A 83 -14.21 22.50 25.95
N ARG A 84 -14.96 22.92 26.98
CA ARG A 84 -14.82 24.24 27.60
C ARG A 84 -13.43 24.41 28.22
N GLY A 85 -12.95 23.40 28.94
CA GLY A 85 -11.59 23.39 29.46
C GLY A 85 -10.54 23.53 28.35
N ILE A 86 -10.67 22.77 27.25
CA ILE A 86 -9.75 22.86 26.09
C ILE A 86 -9.73 24.28 25.54
N ALA A 87 -10.90 24.89 25.37
CA ALA A 87 -11.04 26.25 24.85
C ALA A 87 -10.33 27.26 25.77
N ASP A 88 -10.61 27.22 27.08
CA ASP A 88 -9.97 28.09 28.07
C ASP A 88 -8.45 27.89 28.13
N GLY A 89 -8.00 26.63 28.05
CA GLY A 89 -6.58 26.28 28.12
C GLY A 89 -5.80 26.71 26.88
N ALA A 90 -6.44 26.66 25.71
CA ALA A 90 -5.87 27.11 24.45
C ALA A 90 -6.13 28.61 24.17
N GLY A 91 -6.95 29.30 24.97
CA GLY A 91 -7.30 30.70 24.75
C GLY A 91 -8.06 30.94 23.44
N VAL A 92 -9.01 30.07 23.14
CA VAL A 92 -9.87 30.07 21.94
C VAL A 92 -11.34 29.95 22.37
N THR A 93 -12.30 30.13 21.45
CA THR A 93 -13.72 30.01 21.81
C THR A 93 -14.18 28.56 21.87
N ILE A 94 -15.25 28.30 22.65
CA ILE A 94 -15.83 26.96 22.75
C ILE A 94 -16.34 26.46 21.40
N GLU A 95 -16.89 27.34 20.57
CA GLU A 95 -17.37 27.04 19.22
C GLU A 95 -16.21 26.61 18.31
N GLU A 96 -15.02 27.19 18.45
CA GLU A 96 -13.84 26.80 17.68
C GLU A 96 -13.39 25.37 18.04
N VAL A 97 -13.45 24.98 19.32
CA VAL A 97 -13.13 23.61 19.75
C VAL A 97 -14.24 22.63 19.33
N ILE A 98 -15.52 23.04 19.39
CA ILE A 98 -16.62 22.24 18.84
C ILE A 98 -16.43 22.07 17.33
N MET A 99 -16.00 23.10 16.59
CA MET A 99 -15.69 22.98 15.16
C MET A 99 -14.61 21.94 14.91
N LEU A 100 -13.52 21.92 15.69
CA LEU A 100 -12.48 20.90 15.57
C LEU A 100 -13.04 19.50 15.81
N ASN A 101 -13.88 19.32 16.82
CA ASN A 101 -14.53 18.04 17.08
C ASN A 101 -15.57 17.69 16.01
N ALA A 102 -16.21 18.67 15.38
CA ALA A 102 -17.22 18.50 14.35
C ALA A 102 -16.69 18.56 12.91
N ARG A 103 -15.36 18.65 12.71
CA ARG A 103 -14.80 18.85 11.37
C ARG A 103 -15.23 17.78 10.35
N TYR A 104 -15.43 16.54 10.80
CA TYR A 104 -15.87 15.45 9.96
C TYR A 104 -17.27 15.72 9.42
N ASP A 105 -18.19 16.02 10.33
CA ASP A 105 -19.60 16.33 10.08
C ASP A 105 -19.78 17.61 9.25
N LEU A 106 -19.05 18.68 9.61
CA LEU A 106 -19.06 19.94 8.89
C LEU A 106 -18.51 19.79 7.47
N GLY A 107 -17.44 19.00 7.29
CA GLY A 107 -16.92 18.63 5.98
C GLY A 107 -17.96 17.90 5.13
N ARG A 108 -18.75 16.99 5.71
CA ARG A 108 -19.86 16.33 5.01
C ARG A 108 -20.98 17.30 4.63
N CYS A 109 -21.28 18.27 5.49
CA CYS A 109 -22.27 19.31 5.19
C CYS A 109 -21.83 20.19 4.02
N MET A 110 -20.54 20.57 3.97
CA MET A 110 -19.98 21.44 2.94
C MET A 110 -20.39 20.99 1.52
N TYR A 111 -20.19 19.71 1.20
CA TYR A 111 -20.48 19.16 -0.12
C TYR A 111 -21.95 19.19 -0.55
N ARG A 112 -22.86 19.58 0.35
CA ARG A 112 -24.27 19.76 0.05
C ARG A 112 -24.68 21.23 -0.05
N LEU A 113 -23.78 22.19 0.15
CA LEU A 113 -24.07 23.63 0.12
C LEU A 113 -23.77 24.22 -1.27
N GLN A 114 -24.55 25.22 -1.68
CA GLN A 114 -24.40 25.94 -2.97
C GLN A 114 -22.96 26.40 -3.24
N ASP A 115 -22.31 27.00 -2.24
CA ASP A 115 -20.94 27.52 -2.32
C ASP A 115 -19.91 26.60 -1.64
N GLY A 116 -20.28 25.34 -1.39
CA GLY A 116 -19.45 24.37 -0.68
C GLY A 116 -18.26 23.82 -1.47
N GLY A 117 -18.09 24.22 -2.72
CA GLY A 117 -17.08 23.67 -3.62
C GLY A 117 -17.50 22.33 -4.24
N LYS A 118 -16.53 21.70 -4.90
CA LYS A 118 -16.72 20.48 -5.71
C LYS A 118 -17.12 19.27 -4.86
N THR A 119 -17.99 18.41 -5.40
CA THR A 119 -18.44 17.17 -4.74
C THR A 119 -17.28 16.23 -4.41
N PRO A 120 -17.44 15.27 -3.48
CA PRO A 120 -16.42 14.26 -3.22
C PRO A 120 -15.96 13.57 -4.51
N GLN A 121 -16.84 13.27 -5.47
CA GLN A 121 -16.44 12.66 -6.75
C GLN A 121 -15.33 13.43 -7.51
N GLU A 122 -15.14 14.72 -7.25
CA GLU A 122 -14.27 15.61 -8.02
C GLU A 122 -12.97 16.01 -7.28
N LEU A 123 -12.74 15.51 -6.07
CA LEU A 123 -11.56 15.83 -5.25
C LEU A 123 -10.61 14.63 -5.18
N SER A 124 -9.41 14.80 -5.75
CA SER A 124 -8.31 13.81 -5.80
C SER A 124 -7.61 13.54 -4.45
N GLY A 125 -8.29 13.80 -3.32
CA GLY A 125 -7.76 13.63 -1.97
C GLY A 125 -8.86 13.27 -0.99
N HIS A 126 -9.18 11.98 -0.92
CA HIS A 126 -10.18 11.45 0.01
C HIS A 126 -9.55 11.08 1.35
N ASP A 127 -10.30 11.30 2.44
CA ASP A 127 -10.02 10.74 3.77
C ASP A 127 -10.28 9.24 3.75
N GLU A 128 -9.34 8.52 3.17
CA GLU A 128 -9.33 7.08 3.09
C GLU A 128 -8.82 6.50 4.41
N CYS A 129 -9.48 5.47 4.92
CA CYS A 129 -9.06 4.83 6.15
C CYS A 129 -9.23 3.33 5.96
N THR A 130 -8.35 2.54 6.56
CA THR A 130 -8.47 1.08 6.60
C THR A 130 -8.33 0.63 8.03
N SER A 131 -9.33 -0.07 8.57
CA SER A 131 -9.31 -0.59 9.93
C SER A 131 -9.40 -2.11 9.91
N GLY A 132 -8.81 -2.72 10.94
CA GLY A 132 -8.77 -4.17 11.10
C GLY A 132 -8.79 -4.59 12.55
N PHE A 133 -9.31 -5.78 12.78
CA PHE A 133 -9.26 -6.46 14.07
C PHE A 133 -8.87 -7.91 13.88
N PHE A 134 -8.05 -8.39 14.80
CA PHE A 134 -7.60 -9.78 14.88
C PHE A 134 -7.80 -10.25 16.32
N PRO A 135 -8.60 -11.30 16.56
CA PRO A 135 -8.81 -11.85 17.89
C PRO A 135 -7.55 -12.55 18.41
N PRO A 136 -7.45 -12.81 19.73
CA PRO A 136 -6.28 -13.43 20.36
C PRO A 136 -5.80 -14.71 19.67
N GLU A 137 -6.72 -15.56 19.22
CA GLU A 137 -6.46 -16.82 18.52
C GLU A 137 -5.83 -16.64 17.14
N ALA A 138 -6.08 -15.50 16.48
CA ALA A 138 -5.48 -15.15 15.19
C ALA A 138 -4.04 -14.62 15.33
N VAL A 139 -3.64 -14.25 16.54
CA VAL A 139 -2.39 -13.54 16.82
C VAL A 139 -1.49 -14.44 17.66
N ALA A 140 -0.27 -14.73 17.19
CA ALA A 140 0.63 -15.66 17.88
C ALA A 140 1.06 -15.20 19.30
N SER A 141 0.84 -13.94 19.68
CA SER A 141 1.01 -13.47 21.06
C SER A 141 -0.13 -13.84 22.00
N GLY A 142 -1.25 -14.36 21.48
CA GLY A 142 -2.48 -14.59 22.25
C GLY A 142 -3.13 -13.30 22.73
N ARG A 143 -2.95 -12.19 22.00
CA ARG A 143 -3.52 -10.87 22.33
C ARG A 143 -4.27 -10.34 21.14
N ALA A 144 -5.46 -9.80 21.36
CA ALA A 144 -6.22 -9.13 20.32
C ALA A 144 -5.42 -7.93 19.76
N LEU A 145 -5.57 -7.68 18.45
CA LEU A 145 -4.99 -6.53 17.78
C LEU A 145 -6.08 -5.74 17.07
N ALA A 146 -6.23 -4.47 17.44
CA ALA A 146 -6.97 -3.49 16.67
C ALA A 146 -5.97 -2.62 15.91
N VAL A 147 -6.17 -2.45 14.61
CA VAL A 147 -5.27 -1.71 13.72
C VAL A 147 -6.04 -0.71 12.87
N HIS A 148 -5.41 0.42 12.59
CA HIS A 148 -6.04 1.50 11.82
C HIS A 148 -5.00 2.31 11.08
N ASN A 149 -5.15 2.38 9.77
CA ASN A 149 -4.51 3.40 8.93
C ASN A 149 -5.49 4.56 8.79
N TRP A 150 -5.09 5.72 9.29
CA TRP A 150 -5.83 6.96 9.18
C TRP A 150 -5.19 7.84 8.11
N ASP A 151 -5.74 7.80 6.89
CA ASP A 151 -5.25 8.65 5.79
C ASP A 151 -6.02 9.98 5.83
N MET A 152 -5.27 11.07 5.96
CA MET A 152 -5.79 12.42 6.15
C MET A 152 -4.83 13.42 5.49
N SER A 153 -5.27 14.68 5.39
CA SER A 153 -4.47 15.77 4.84
C SER A 153 -3.06 15.81 5.45
N SER A 154 -2.05 15.84 4.58
CA SER A 154 -0.63 15.93 4.97
C SER A 154 -0.31 17.13 5.86
N HIS A 155 -1.17 18.15 5.89
CA HIS A 155 -1.07 19.29 6.79
C HIS A 155 -0.95 18.89 8.26
N LEU A 156 -1.73 17.91 8.74
CA LEU A 156 -1.68 17.49 10.14
C LEU A 156 -0.31 16.95 10.53
N TYR A 157 0.33 16.23 9.62
CA TYR A 157 1.70 15.73 9.80
C TYR A 157 2.73 16.86 9.65
N ASN A 158 2.61 17.65 8.57
CA ASN A 158 3.56 18.71 8.24
C ASN A 158 3.59 19.85 9.27
N GLN A 159 2.48 20.09 9.97
CA GLN A 159 2.37 21.09 11.03
C GLN A 159 2.41 20.49 12.45
N ASP A 160 2.73 19.19 12.58
CA ASP A 160 2.81 18.51 13.88
C ASP A 160 1.55 18.70 14.74
N LEU A 161 0.36 18.49 14.16
CA LEU A 161 -0.93 18.72 14.82
C LEU A 161 -1.52 17.44 15.44
N ILE A 162 -0.81 16.32 15.35
CA ILE A 162 -1.21 15.02 15.90
C ILE A 162 -0.57 14.84 17.27
N ILE A 163 -1.34 14.28 18.22
CA ILE A 163 -0.93 14.07 19.60
C ILE A 163 -1.33 12.67 20.10
N TYR A 164 -0.56 12.15 21.05
CA TYR A 164 -1.01 11.09 21.94
C TYR A 164 -1.63 11.72 23.18
N LEU A 165 -2.86 11.35 23.49
CA LEU A 165 -3.63 11.83 24.63
C LEU A 165 -3.87 10.66 25.59
N GLU A 166 -3.22 10.71 26.75
CA GLU A 166 -3.48 9.82 27.87
C GLU A 166 -4.44 10.55 28.85
N VAL A 167 -5.59 9.95 29.11
CA VAL A 167 -6.66 10.51 29.93
C VAL A 167 -6.83 9.66 31.18
N HIS A 168 -6.73 10.29 32.35
CA HIS A 168 -7.07 9.71 33.64
C HIS A 168 -8.29 10.44 34.24
N PRO A 169 -9.52 9.93 34.02
CA PRO A 169 -10.71 10.52 34.58
C PRO A 169 -10.65 10.60 36.11
N ASP A 170 -11.36 11.55 36.70
CA ASP A 170 -11.49 11.61 38.16
C ASP A 170 -12.15 10.32 38.68
N PRO A 171 -11.69 9.75 39.81
CA PRO A 171 -12.30 8.54 40.38
C PRO A 171 -13.82 8.65 40.63
N SER A 172 -14.36 9.86 40.81
CA SER A 172 -15.81 10.08 40.97
C SER A 172 -16.64 9.83 39.71
N GLU A 173 -16.02 9.78 38.52
CA GLU A 173 -16.73 9.55 37.26
C GLU A 173 -16.95 8.05 36.96
N ASP A 174 -16.24 7.14 37.66
CA ASP A 174 -16.22 5.69 37.40
C ASP A 174 -15.94 5.34 35.92
N ARG A 175 -14.95 6.05 35.33
CA ARG A 175 -14.56 5.90 33.92
C ARG A 175 -13.17 5.27 33.80
N PRO A 176 -12.93 4.44 32.77
CA PRO A 176 -11.61 3.85 32.55
C PRO A 176 -10.62 4.91 32.06
N SER A 177 -9.33 4.71 32.36
CA SER A 177 -8.28 5.52 31.72
C SER A 177 -8.23 5.21 30.23
N MET A 178 -7.92 6.21 29.42
CA MET A 178 -7.93 6.10 27.95
C MET A 178 -6.58 6.49 27.36
N PHE A 179 -6.21 5.83 26.26
CA PHE A 179 -5.06 6.19 25.45
C PHE A 179 -5.51 6.41 24.01
N ILE A 180 -5.30 7.62 23.51
CA ILE A 180 -5.96 8.14 22.32
C ILE A 180 -4.91 8.72 21.37
N LEU A 181 -5.04 8.43 20.08
CA LEU A 181 -4.41 9.20 19.02
C LEU A 181 -5.44 10.20 18.48
N THR A 182 -5.10 11.48 18.40
CA THR A 182 -6.04 12.51 17.93
C THR A 182 -5.33 13.77 17.42
N GLU A 183 -6.09 14.70 16.86
CA GLU A 183 -5.60 16.04 16.54
C GLU A 183 -5.66 16.91 17.79
N ALA A 184 -4.73 17.84 17.93
CA ALA A 184 -4.75 18.80 19.02
C ALA A 184 -6.11 19.54 19.06
N GLY A 185 -6.77 19.49 20.22
CA GLY A 185 -8.09 20.09 20.46
C GLY A 185 -9.29 19.18 20.22
N GLN A 186 -9.09 17.97 19.69
CA GLN A 186 -10.15 16.96 19.59
C GLN A 186 -10.19 16.07 20.84
N LEU A 187 -11.39 15.62 21.21
CA LEU A 187 -11.58 14.66 22.30
C LEU A 187 -11.06 13.26 21.94
N ILE A 188 -11.12 12.89 20.65
CA ILE A 188 -10.72 11.57 20.15
C ILE A 188 -10.63 11.52 18.62
N ARG A 189 -9.75 10.63 18.11
CA ARG A 189 -9.86 10.08 16.75
C ARG A 189 -9.95 8.55 16.76
N SER A 190 -8.98 7.89 17.39
CA SER A 190 -8.95 6.43 17.65
C SER A 190 -8.25 6.18 18.97
N GLY A 191 -8.54 5.07 19.63
CA GLY A 191 -7.93 4.78 20.93
C GLY A 191 -8.43 3.52 21.58
N MET A 192 -7.99 3.35 22.82
CA MET A 192 -8.35 2.23 23.70
C MET A 192 -8.50 2.70 25.15
N ASN A 193 -9.13 1.89 25.99
CA ASN A 193 -9.29 2.16 27.41
C ASN A 193 -8.75 1.03 28.30
N SER A 194 -8.63 1.31 29.60
CA SER A 194 -8.11 0.36 30.60
C SER A 194 -9.04 -0.82 30.89
N ALA A 195 -10.31 -0.76 30.43
CA ALA A 195 -11.25 -1.88 30.46
C ALA A 195 -11.04 -2.86 29.28
N GLY A 196 -10.05 -2.61 28.42
CA GLY A 196 -9.74 -3.47 27.28
C GLY A 196 -10.59 -3.21 26.05
N MET A 197 -11.33 -2.11 26.00
CA MET A 197 -12.11 -1.71 24.82
C MET A 197 -11.26 -0.85 23.88
N SER A 198 -11.48 -0.99 22.57
CA SER A 198 -10.85 -0.14 21.56
C SER A 198 -11.86 0.33 20.51
N VAL A 199 -11.57 1.49 19.91
CA VAL A 199 -12.36 2.03 18.81
C VAL A 199 -11.45 2.63 17.74
N THR A 200 -11.68 2.19 16.51
CA THR A 200 -11.14 2.78 15.29
C THR A 200 -12.31 3.18 14.40
N ALA A 201 -12.06 3.92 13.33
CA ALA A 201 -13.18 4.44 12.55
C ALA A 201 -12.81 4.78 11.12
N ASN A 202 -13.79 4.63 10.24
CA ASN A 202 -13.66 4.95 8.84
C ASN A 202 -14.79 5.90 8.42
N SER A 203 -14.47 6.78 7.48
CA SER A 203 -15.45 7.69 6.89
C SER A 203 -16.43 6.90 6.03
N LEU A 204 -17.74 7.08 6.23
CA LEU A 204 -18.82 6.58 5.36
C LEU A 204 -19.65 7.75 4.85
N LEU A 205 -20.47 7.50 3.82
CA LEU A 205 -21.34 8.51 3.24
C LEU A 205 -22.58 7.84 2.67
N SER A 206 -23.74 8.03 3.32
CA SER A 206 -25.02 7.53 2.79
C SER A 206 -25.84 8.65 2.16
N SER A 207 -26.88 8.30 1.41
CA SER A 207 -27.90 9.24 0.92
C SER A 207 -28.72 9.89 2.04
N GLU A 208 -28.74 9.30 3.25
CA GLU A 208 -29.44 9.85 4.42
C GLU A 208 -28.71 11.03 5.09
N ASP A 209 -27.39 11.18 4.90
CA ASP A 209 -26.60 12.28 5.50
C ASP A 209 -27.17 13.64 5.11
N TYR A 210 -27.39 14.55 6.06
CA TYR A 210 -28.10 15.81 5.79
C TYR A 210 -27.47 17.01 6.50
N VAL A 211 -27.70 18.22 5.97
CA VAL A 211 -27.33 19.48 6.65
C VAL A 211 -28.42 19.83 7.67
N PRO A 212 -28.10 20.01 8.96
CA PRO A 212 -29.11 20.06 10.02
C PRO A 212 -29.78 21.44 10.20
N ILE A 213 -29.52 22.39 9.30
CA ILE A 213 -30.09 23.74 9.30
C ILE A 213 -30.64 24.10 7.91
N SER A 214 -31.47 25.13 7.82
CA SER A 214 -31.91 25.64 6.51
C SER A 214 -30.73 26.09 5.67
N HIS A 215 -30.67 25.64 4.42
CA HIS A 215 -29.55 25.87 3.51
C HIS A 215 -30.01 25.88 2.05
N VAL A 216 -29.17 26.40 1.17
CA VAL A 216 -29.32 26.24 -0.29
C VAL A 216 -28.35 25.16 -0.72
N ASP A 217 -28.82 24.19 -1.49
CA ASP A 217 -27.99 23.10 -1.99
C ASP A 217 -27.19 23.48 -3.25
N GLN A 218 -26.40 22.53 -3.76
CA GLN A 218 -25.60 22.71 -4.98
C GLN A 218 -26.44 23.03 -6.22
N ASP A 219 -27.69 22.58 -6.28
CA ASP A 219 -28.62 22.83 -7.38
C ASP A 219 -29.34 24.18 -7.23
N GLY A 220 -29.02 24.96 -6.19
CA GLY A 220 -29.66 26.23 -5.89
C GLY A 220 -31.03 26.09 -5.24
N VAL A 221 -31.41 24.89 -4.77
CA VAL A 221 -32.69 24.64 -4.10
C VAL A 221 -32.59 24.99 -2.63
N TYR A 222 -33.51 25.81 -2.15
CA TYR A 222 -33.60 26.16 -0.73
C TYR A 222 -34.34 25.06 0.05
N HIS A 223 -33.65 24.49 1.03
CA HIS A 223 -34.17 23.51 1.99
C HIS A 223 -34.50 24.21 3.30
N GLU A 224 -35.80 24.27 3.64
CA GLU A 224 -36.26 24.88 4.89
C GLU A 224 -36.28 23.85 6.04
N ILE A 225 -35.51 24.09 7.10
CA ILE A 225 -35.52 23.31 8.34
C ILE A 225 -36.12 24.16 9.46
N LYS A 226 -37.42 23.97 9.72
CA LYS A 226 -38.19 24.78 10.70
C LYS A 226 -37.75 24.56 12.15
N ASN A 227 -37.33 23.34 12.50
CA ASN A 227 -36.90 22.97 13.85
C ASN A 227 -35.64 22.09 13.77
N PRO A 228 -34.43 22.67 13.74
CA PRO A 228 -33.18 21.93 13.81
C PRO A 228 -33.17 20.99 15.02
N LYS A 229 -32.93 19.70 14.78
CA LYS A 229 -32.85 18.71 15.87
C LYS A 229 -31.46 18.78 16.51
N PRO A 230 -31.34 18.86 17.84
CA PRO A 230 -30.05 18.74 18.50
C PRO A 230 -29.43 17.36 18.22
N VAL A 231 -28.26 17.35 17.58
CA VAL A 231 -27.47 16.14 17.31
C VAL A 231 -26.00 16.41 17.64
N LEU A 232 -25.26 15.37 18.01
CA LEU A 232 -23.84 15.50 18.31
C LEU A 232 -22.98 15.25 17.07
N PRO A 233 -21.75 15.77 17.03
CA PRO A 233 -20.77 15.37 16.02
C PRO A 233 -20.44 13.88 16.12
N LEU A 234 -20.42 13.17 14.99
CA LEU A 234 -20.27 11.71 14.98
C LEU A 234 -18.91 11.24 15.54
N SER A 235 -17.84 12.03 15.32
CA SER A 235 -16.51 11.75 15.87
C SER A 235 -16.51 11.52 17.39
N VAL A 236 -17.37 12.23 18.11
CA VAL A 236 -17.47 12.22 19.58
C VAL A 236 -18.11 10.93 20.08
N ALA A 237 -18.89 10.23 19.25
CA ALA A 237 -19.45 8.93 19.59
C ALA A 237 -18.35 7.92 19.99
N ARG A 238 -17.16 8.04 19.39
CA ARG A 238 -16.00 7.21 19.72
C ARG A 238 -15.52 7.46 21.16
N ARG A 239 -15.56 8.71 21.62
CA ARG A 239 -15.15 9.08 22.98
C ARG A 239 -16.17 8.52 23.97
N VAL A 240 -17.46 8.69 23.66
CA VAL A 240 -18.56 8.11 24.44
C VAL A 240 -18.39 6.61 24.58
N PHE A 241 -18.03 5.88 23.51
CA PHE A 241 -17.78 4.43 23.59
C PHE A 241 -16.63 4.07 24.54
N LEU A 242 -15.49 4.76 24.44
CA LEU A 242 -14.31 4.49 25.31
C LEU A 242 -14.52 4.89 26.77
N GLU A 243 -15.53 5.69 27.08
CA GLU A 243 -15.89 6.02 28.46
C GLU A 243 -16.63 4.88 29.18
N TYR A 244 -17.11 3.85 28.49
CA TYR A 244 -17.75 2.71 29.17
C TYR A 244 -16.73 1.66 29.61
N ASN A 245 -16.99 1.04 30.76
CA ASN A 245 -16.26 -0.12 31.25
C ASN A 245 -16.75 -1.43 30.61
N ASN A 246 -17.95 -1.41 30.04
CA ASN A 246 -18.60 -2.58 29.46
C ASN A 246 -18.88 -2.37 27.97
N TYR A 247 -18.46 -3.34 27.16
CA TYR A 247 -18.62 -3.29 25.71
C TYR A 247 -20.09 -3.18 25.28
N ALA A 248 -21.00 -3.95 25.89
CA ALA A 248 -22.41 -3.94 25.54
C ALA A 248 -23.09 -2.60 25.87
N GLU A 249 -22.73 -1.97 27.01
CA GLU A 249 -23.20 -0.63 27.36
C GLU A 249 -22.72 0.41 26.33
N GLY A 250 -21.45 0.30 25.92
CA GLY A 250 -20.90 1.10 24.83
C GLY A 250 -21.71 0.96 23.53
N LEU A 251 -22.08 -0.26 23.13
CA LEU A 251 -22.91 -0.49 21.95
C LEU A 251 -24.31 0.17 22.07
N VAL A 252 -24.94 0.07 23.24
CA VAL A 252 -26.23 0.72 23.51
C VAL A 252 -26.10 2.23 23.39
N ALA A 253 -25.01 2.81 23.91
CA ALA A 253 -24.73 4.23 23.81
C ALA A 253 -24.55 4.68 22.35
N ILE A 254 -23.80 3.94 21.53
CA ILE A 254 -23.65 4.24 20.10
C ILE A 254 -24.99 4.13 19.37
N ASN A 255 -25.80 3.12 19.67
CA ASN A 255 -27.10 2.96 19.05
C ASN A 255 -28.02 4.18 19.33
N ALA A 256 -28.01 4.69 20.56
CA ALA A 256 -28.79 5.85 20.99
C ALA A 256 -28.16 7.21 20.61
N PHE A 257 -26.93 7.24 20.08
CA PHE A 257 -26.18 8.47 19.82
C PHE A 257 -26.84 9.32 18.71
N PRO A 258 -27.24 10.58 18.99
CA PRO A 258 -27.91 11.42 17.99
C PRO A 258 -26.90 11.95 16.97
N ARG A 259 -27.16 11.74 15.68
CA ARG A 259 -26.23 12.01 14.57
C ARG A 259 -26.96 12.42 13.29
N HIS A 260 -26.25 13.08 12.38
CA HIS A 260 -26.77 13.55 11.09
C HIS A 260 -25.89 13.19 9.89
N VAL A 261 -24.78 12.50 10.13
CA VAL A 261 -23.86 11.99 9.10
C VAL A 261 -23.54 10.52 9.36
N SER A 262 -23.06 9.84 8.32
CA SER A 262 -22.68 8.43 8.39
C SER A 262 -21.22 8.24 8.78
N GLY A 263 -20.89 7.06 9.31
CA GLY A 263 -19.51 6.66 9.60
C GLY A 263 -19.44 5.20 10.06
N ASN A 264 -18.25 4.62 10.05
CA ASN A 264 -18.01 3.32 10.67
C ASN A 264 -17.30 3.51 12.01
N LEU A 265 -17.81 2.88 13.07
CA LEU A 265 -17.10 2.70 14.34
C LEU A 265 -16.74 1.22 14.45
N HIS A 266 -15.46 0.93 14.24
CA HIS A 266 -14.94 -0.42 14.40
C HIS A 266 -14.51 -0.58 15.86
N VAL A 267 -15.37 -1.22 16.62
CA VAL A 267 -15.29 -1.39 18.06
C VAL A 267 -14.83 -2.79 18.41
N SER A 268 -13.98 -2.93 19.42
CA SER A 268 -13.47 -4.25 19.82
C SER A 268 -13.06 -4.33 21.28
N THR A 269 -12.80 -5.56 21.73
CA THR A 269 -12.32 -5.86 23.08
C THR A 269 -11.05 -6.69 23.09
N ALA A 270 -10.30 -6.61 24.19
CA ALA A 270 -9.10 -7.38 24.42
C ALA A 270 -9.36 -8.89 24.51
N GLU A 271 -10.60 -9.31 24.85
CA GLU A 271 -10.99 -10.73 24.90
C GLU A 271 -11.21 -11.36 23.52
N GLY A 272 -11.23 -10.59 22.43
CA GLY A 272 -11.37 -11.12 21.07
C GLY A 272 -12.70 -10.85 20.38
N PHE A 273 -13.54 -9.97 20.93
CA PHE A 273 -14.77 -9.58 20.26
C PHE A 273 -14.58 -8.29 19.45
N ALA A 274 -15.13 -8.22 18.24
CA ALA A 274 -15.19 -6.98 17.47
C ALA A 274 -16.46 -6.87 16.63
N MET A 275 -16.81 -5.65 16.29
CA MET A 275 -17.92 -5.31 15.40
C MET A 275 -17.62 -4.02 14.65
N ALA A 276 -17.96 -3.97 13.37
CA ALA A 276 -18.02 -2.74 12.61
C ALA A 276 -19.45 -2.20 12.70
N MET A 277 -19.61 -1.07 13.38
CA MET A 277 -20.89 -0.36 13.49
C MET A 277 -20.95 0.68 12.38
N GLU A 278 -21.55 0.31 11.26
CA GLU A 278 -21.85 1.21 10.15
C GLU A 278 -23.07 2.05 10.53
N VAL A 279 -22.84 3.30 10.93
CA VAL A 279 -23.90 4.19 11.37
C VAL A 279 -24.36 5.09 10.23
N SER A 280 -25.68 5.23 10.09
CA SER A 280 -26.34 6.28 9.31
C SER A 280 -27.11 7.21 10.25
N PRO A 281 -27.65 8.34 9.76
CA PRO A 281 -28.49 9.22 10.58
C PRO A 281 -29.72 8.53 11.17
N SER A 282 -30.29 7.54 10.48
CA SER A 282 -31.51 6.87 10.91
C SER A 282 -31.26 5.56 11.67
N ARG A 283 -30.17 4.84 11.36
CA ARG A 283 -29.95 3.46 11.83
C ARG A 283 -28.49 3.16 12.13
N VAL A 284 -28.27 2.05 12.82
CA VAL A 284 -26.95 1.41 12.96
C VAL A 284 -27.04 0.05 12.31
N TYR A 285 -26.13 -0.21 11.40
CA TYR A 285 -25.93 -1.48 10.72
C TYR A 285 -24.73 -2.17 11.35
N LYS A 286 -24.89 -3.44 11.69
CA LYS A 286 -23.89 -4.20 12.45
C LYS A 286 -23.23 -5.20 11.52
N PHE A 287 -21.97 -4.99 11.23
CA PHE A 287 -21.18 -5.88 10.39
C PHE A 287 -20.17 -6.66 11.24
N TYR A 288 -20.19 -7.99 11.08
CA TYR A 288 -19.42 -8.93 11.90
C TYR A 288 -18.36 -9.69 11.10
N GLY A 289 -18.33 -9.56 9.78
CA GLY A 289 -17.54 -10.46 8.90
C GLY A 289 -18.04 -11.91 8.98
N ASN A 290 -17.23 -12.85 8.49
CA ASN A 290 -17.44 -14.27 8.72
C ASN A 290 -16.72 -14.70 10.01
N ILE A 291 -17.43 -15.40 10.88
CA ILE A 291 -16.93 -15.79 12.22
C ILE A 291 -15.69 -16.68 12.11
N ASP A 292 -15.64 -17.52 11.09
CA ASP A 292 -14.54 -18.49 10.89
C ASP A 292 -13.25 -17.86 10.36
N ASP A 293 -13.30 -16.61 9.86
CA ASP A 293 -12.18 -15.97 9.19
C ASP A 293 -11.12 -15.44 10.18
N ASN A 294 -11.43 -15.35 11.47
CA ASN A 294 -10.53 -14.84 12.52
C ASN A 294 -9.94 -13.45 12.21
N TYR A 295 -10.68 -12.60 11.49
CA TYR A 295 -10.40 -11.18 11.31
C TYR A 295 -11.69 -10.40 11.03
N LEU A 296 -11.65 -9.09 11.26
CA LEU A 296 -12.67 -8.16 10.78
C LEU A 296 -11.97 -6.97 10.11
N ILE A 297 -12.34 -6.66 8.87
CA ILE A 297 -11.70 -5.59 8.09
C ILE A 297 -12.77 -4.64 7.57
N HIS A 298 -12.44 -3.35 7.56
CA HIS A 298 -13.32 -2.31 7.06
C HIS A 298 -12.55 -1.17 6.37
N SER A 299 -13.16 -0.59 5.36
CA SER A 299 -12.65 0.60 4.63
C SER A 299 -13.69 1.73 4.64
N ASN A 300 -13.99 2.39 3.54
CA ASN A 300 -14.86 3.58 3.45
C ASN A 300 -16.13 3.35 2.60
N HIS A 301 -16.66 2.13 2.61
CA HIS A 301 -17.93 1.79 1.97
C HIS A 301 -18.74 0.91 2.92
N PHE A 302 -20.07 0.89 2.75
CA PHE A 302 -20.95 0.02 3.53
C PHE A 302 -20.78 -1.44 3.09
N LEU A 303 -20.64 -2.35 4.05
CA LEU A 303 -20.52 -3.81 3.85
C LEU A 303 -21.74 -4.57 4.38
N SER A 304 -22.52 -3.98 5.29
CA SER A 304 -23.71 -4.62 5.85
C SER A 304 -24.70 -5.02 4.74
N PRO A 305 -25.08 -6.32 4.66
CA PRO A 305 -26.10 -6.77 3.73
C PRO A 305 -27.44 -6.03 3.91
N GLU A 306 -27.78 -5.67 5.14
CA GLU A 306 -29.00 -4.94 5.48
C GLU A 306 -29.00 -3.48 4.98
N PHE A 307 -27.83 -2.85 4.87
CA PHE A 307 -27.71 -1.56 4.19
C PHE A 307 -27.80 -1.75 2.68
N LEU A 308 -27.03 -2.69 2.13
CA LEU A 308 -26.90 -2.92 0.69
C LEU A 308 -28.19 -3.45 0.03
N SER A 309 -29.10 -4.05 0.78
CA SER A 309 -30.37 -4.57 0.27
C SER A 309 -31.50 -3.54 0.24
N ARG A 310 -31.28 -2.30 0.69
CA ARG A 310 -32.31 -1.26 0.74
C ARG A 310 -32.34 -0.45 -0.56
N ASP A 311 -33.54 -0.21 -1.06
CA ASP A 311 -33.76 0.63 -2.26
C ASP A 311 -33.88 2.12 -1.93
N ASP A 312 -34.19 2.46 -0.67
CA ASP A 312 -34.47 3.84 -0.23
C ASP A 312 -33.24 4.59 0.30
N VAL A 313 -32.15 3.87 0.58
CA VAL A 313 -30.85 4.43 0.97
C VAL A 313 -29.75 3.79 0.14
N TYR A 314 -28.74 4.57 -0.23
CA TYR A 314 -27.60 4.04 -0.99
C TYR A 314 -26.29 4.66 -0.52
N ASP A 315 -25.20 3.93 -0.74
CA ASP A 315 -23.84 4.40 -0.49
C ASP A 315 -23.51 5.49 -1.52
N ARG A 316 -23.12 6.67 -1.02
CA ARG A 316 -22.69 7.81 -1.83
C ARG A 316 -21.17 7.95 -1.85
N SER A 317 -20.44 7.00 -1.29
CA SER A 317 -18.99 6.92 -1.45
C SER A 317 -18.68 7.01 -2.95
N PRO A 318 -17.87 8.00 -3.38
CA PRO A 318 -17.65 8.31 -4.80
C PRO A 318 -16.97 7.17 -5.56
N GLY A 319 -16.41 6.21 -4.81
CA GLY A 319 -15.79 5.02 -5.34
C GLY A 319 -14.35 5.21 -5.80
N GLY A 320 -13.68 4.09 -6.09
CA GLY A 320 -12.35 4.06 -6.69
C GLY A 320 -11.35 3.18 -5.95
N SER A 321 -11.06 3.45 -4.69
CA SER A 321 -9.99 2.79 -3.90
C SER A 321 -10.50 1.98 -2.69
N THR A 322 -11.64 2.37 -2.12
CA THR A 322 -12.21 1.78 -0.89
C THR A 322 -12.41 0.26 -1.00
N TRP A 323 -13.04 -0.22 -2.08
CA TRP A 323 -13.21 -1.65 -2.35
C TRP A 323 -11.88 -2.36 -2.56
N PHE A 324 -10.94 -1.75 -3.30
CA PHE A 324 -9.64 -2.34 -3.55
C PHE A 324 -8.81 -2.44 -2.26
N ARG A 325 -8.83 -1.44 -1.39
CA ARG A 325 -8.13 -1.47 -0.10
C ARG A 325 -8.69 -2.55 0.81
N CYS A 326 -10.02 -2.67 0.88
CA CYS A 326 -10.67 -3.71 1.67
C CYS A 326 -10.26 -5.12 1.19
N LEU A 327 -10.43 -5.40 -0.12
CA LEU A 327 -10.07 -6.69 -0.72
C LEU A 327 -8.56 -6.96 -0.65
N ARG A 328 -7.73 -5.93 -0.79
CA ARG A 328 -6.28 -6.06 -0.69
C ARG A 328 -5.85 -6.37 0.74
N ALA A 329 -6.45 -5.71 1.73
CA ALA A 329 -6.21 -5.98 3.14
C ALA A 329 -6.55 -7.44 3.48
N GLU A 330 -7.73 -7.88 3.06
CA GLU A 330 -8.20 -9.25 3.22
C GLU A 330 -7.28 -10.27 2.54
N LYS A 331 -6.94 -10.06 1.26
CA LYS A 331 -6.00 -10.94 0.52
C LYS A 331 -4.61 -10.98 1.17
N GLY A 332 -4.16 -9.86 1.73
CA GLY A 332 -2.92 -9.78 2.50
C GLY A 332 -2.96 -10.68 3.72
N ILE A 333 -4.05 -10.62 4.49
CA ILE A 333 -4.28 -11.42 5.69
C ILE A 333 -4.33 -12.92 5.35
N VAL A 334 -5.08 -13.33 4.32
CA VAL A 334 -5.14 -14.74 3.90
C VAL A 334 -3.77 -15.28 3.48
N LYS A 335 -2.92 -14.43 2.89
CA LYS A 335 -1.52 -14.80 2.59
C LYS A 335 -0.68 -14.98 3.86
N LEU A 336 -0.96 -14.18 4.89
CA LEU A 336 -0.25 -14.19 6.18
C LEU A 336 -0.72 -15.30 7.11
N GLU A 337 -1.97 -15.74 7.06
CA GLU A 337 -2.46 -16.91 7.79
C GLU A 337 -1.67 -18.19 7.41
N LYS A 338 -1.19 -18.25 6.16
CA LYS A 338 -0.27 -19.29 5.68
C LYS A 338 1.19 -19.08 6.09
N MET A 339 1.56 -17.89 6.59
CA MET A 339 2.91 -17.49 7.00
C MET A 339 2.98 -17.13 8.49
N LEU A 340 3.39 -18.10 9.31
CA LEU A 340 3.63 -17.99 10.76
C LEU A 340 4.11 -16.61 11.30
N LYS A 341 3.34 -16.11 12.29
CA LYS A 341 3.72 -15.30 13.47
C LYS A 341 3.87 -13.77 13.32
N ASN A 342 3.07 -13.05 14.13
CA ASN A 342 3.15 -11.68 14.69
C ASN A 342 3.83 -10.55 13.90
N LEU A 343 5.05 -10.73 13.38
CA LEU A 343 5.78 -9.70 12.65
C LEU A 343 5.19 -9.40 11.27
N ALA A 344 4.54 -10.37 10.62
CA ALA A 344 4.12 -10.25 9.22
C ALA A 344 2.78 -9.50 9.05
N LEU A 345 1.88 -9.59 10.04
CA LEU A 345 0.64 -8.81 10.14
C LEU A 345 0.96 -7.32 10.35
N LEU A 346 1.88 -7.07 11.28
CA LEU A 346 2.40 -5.74 11.53
C LEU A 346 3.28 -5.27 10.39
N SER A 347 3.85 -6.15 9.55
CA SER A 347 4.58 -5.75 8.35
C SER A 347 3.69 -5.35 7.17
N PHE A 348 2.53 -6.00 7.04
CA PHE A 348 1.50 -5.67 6.06
C PHE A 348 0.83 -4.34 6.38
N PHE A 349 0.53 -4.12 7.66
CA PHE A 349 0.26 -2.79 8.16
C PHE A 349 1.55 -1.93 8.25
N SER A 350 2.79 -2.46 8.20
CA SER A 350 4.06 -1.68 8.31
C SER A 350 4.50 -0.89 7.09
N THR A 351 3.75 -0.95 5.99
CA THR A 351 3.72 0.21 5.10
C THR A 351 3.13 1.45 5.84
N ALA A 352 2.65 1.26 7.08
CA ALA A 352 2.21 2.17 8.14
C ALA A 352 2.34 1.53 9.58
N MET A 353 3.58 1.24 10.02
CA MET A 353 4.07 1.06 11.43
C MET A 353 3.56 -0.06 12.40
N ALA A 354 4.51 -0.97 12.71
CA ALA A 354 5.06 -1.40 14.03
C ALA A 354 4.25 -2.14 15.13
N ALA A 355 4.90 -3.21 15.64
CA ALA A 355 4.47 -4.30 16.54
C ALA A 355 4.78 -4.09 18.06
N PRO A 356 4.32 -4.97 19.00
CA PRO A 356 3.72 -4.58 20.28
C PRO A 356 4.68 -4.40 21.48
N LEU A 357 4.19 -3.63 22.46
CA LEU A 357 4.80 -3.31 23.75
C LEU A 357 4.74 -4.49 24.75
N VAL A 358 5.81 -4.71 25.53
CA VAL A 358 5.84 -5.62 26.69
C VAL A 358 6.44 -4.89 27.91
N ARG A 359 5.82 -5.11 29.08
CA ARG A 359 6.15 -4.47 30.38
C ARG A 359 7.54 -4.83 30.90
N GLY A 360 8.36 -3.81 31.22
CA GLY A 360 9.55 -3.93 32.05
C GLY A 360 9.31 -3.51 33.51
N PRO A 361 10.22 -3.82 34.45
CA PRO A 361 10.04 -3.54 35.87
C PRO A 361 10.18 -2.03 36.15
N GLY A 362 9.19 -1.43 36.82
CA GLY A 362 9.21 -0.02 37.22
C GLY A 362 8.23 0.91 36.49
N GLY A 363 7.40 0.39 35.58
CA GLY A 363 6.24 1.14 35.07
C GLY A 363 6.53 2.30 34.11
N ARG A 364 7.72 2.40 33.50
CA ARG A 364 8.03 3.36 32.42
C ARG A 364 8.37 2.63 31.11
N LEU A 365 7.91 3.18 29.99
CA LEU A 365 8.08 2.67 28.62
C LEU A 365 9.40 3.20 28.02
N VAL A 366 10.36 2.32 27.67
CA VAL A 366 11.60 2.70 26.95
C VAL A 366 11.99 1.62 25.93
N GLN A 367 12.48 2.04 24.76
CA GLN A 367 12.95 1.23 23.61
C GLN A 367 14.43 0.84 23.76
N GLU A 368 14.78 -0.42 23.47
CA GLU A 368 16.18 -0.82 23.20
C GLU A 368 16.29 -1.56 21.85
N GLY A 369 17.13 -1.02 20.96
CA GLY A 369 17.76 -1.76 19.84
C GLY A 369 16.89 -2.17 18.65
N ALA A 370 16.53 -1.24 17.75
CA ALA A 370 16.26 -1.55 16.34
C ALA A 370 16.47 -0.31 15.45
N GLY A 371 17.29 -0.43 14.41
CA GLY A 371 17.53 0.61 13.42
C GLY A 371 16.42 0.65 12.36
N CYS A 372 15.95 1.85 12.02
CA CYS A 372 14.97 2.10 10.96
C CYS A 372 15.65 2.32 9.61
N THR A 373 15.06 1.74 8.56
CA THR A 373 15.38 2.07 7.16
C THR A 373 14.17 2.77 6.54
N LEU A 374 14.41 3.88 5.85
CA LEU A 374 13.44 4.74 5.15
C LEU A 374 12.93 4.11 3.84
N VAL A 375 11.60 4.02 3.64
CA VAL A 375 10.87 4.11 2.34
C VAL A 375 9.39 4.45 2.67
N GLN A 376 8.91 5.70 2.54
CA GLN A 376 8.36 6.42 1.36
C GLN A 376 6.99 5.85 0.88
N GLY A 377 5.90 6.60 0.74
CA GLY A 377 5.82 7.95 0.18
C GLY A 377 6.04 7.91 -1.32
N ARG A 378 5.01 7.57 -2.12
CA ARG A 378 4.91 7.94 -3.55
C ARG A 378 3.47 7.71 -4.06
N SER A 379 2.75 8.81 -4.27
CA SER A 379 2.00 8.96 -5.52
C SER A 379 2.88 9.77 -6.46
N VAL A 380 2.74 9.50 -7.75
CA VAL A 380 3.34 10.24 -8.85
C VAL A 380 3.07 11.73 -8.66
N CYS A 381 4.13 12.51 -8.42
CA CYS A 381 4.08 13.96 -8.55
C CYS A 381 4.44 14.26 -10.00
N ASP A 382 3.41 14.46 -10.81
CA ASP A 382 3.42 15.55 -11.76
C ASP A 382 3.22 16.80 -10.90
N ASP A 383 4.31 17.47 -10.59
CA ASP A 383 4.33 18.68 -9.80
C ASP A 383 3.75 19.81 -10.64
N GLY A 384 2.52 20.18 -10.30
CA GLY A 384 1.90 21.46 -10.62
C GLY A 384 2.62 22.68 -10.03
N PHE A 385 3.96 22.72 -10.13
CA PHE A 385 4.68 23.94 -10.42
C PHE A 385 4.77 24.07 -11.93
N GLY A 386 3.68 24.53 -12.54
CA GLY A 386 3.69 25.13 -13.88
C GLY A 386 4.41 26.47 -13.87
N ASN A 387 5.65 26.52 -13.38
CA ASN A 387 6.67 27.35 -14.00
C ASN A 387 7.41 26.38 -14.91
N THR A 388 6.89 26.23 -16.12
CA THR A 388 7.73 25.85 -17.24
C THR A 388 8.88 26.86 -17.31
N PHE A 389 10.01 26.54 -16.67
CA PHE A 389 11.30 26.82 -17.29
C PHE A 389 11.42 25.90 -18.51
N GLU A 390 10.45 26.01 -19.43
CA GLU A 390 10.67 25.61 -20.79
C GLU A 390 11.79 26.52 -21.28
N ASP A 391 12.93 25.86 -21.43
CA ASP A 391 13.98 26.24 -22.33
C ASP A 391 14.72 27.53 -22.04
N LEU A 392 15.26 27.68 -20.82
CA LEU A 392 16.30 28.68 -20.58
C LEU A 392 17.47 28.52 -21.57
N PHE A 393 17.81 27.29 -21.97
CA PHE A 393 18.91 27.04 -22.91
C PHE A 393 18.55 27.30 -24.38
N PRO A 394 17.44 26.77 -24.94
CA PRO A 394 17.01 27.18 -26.29
C PRO A 394 16.59 28.64 -26.38
N ALA A 395 16.09 29.26 -25.31
CA ALA A 395 15.84 30.70 -25.23
C ALA A 395 17.14 31.50 -25.13
N LEU A 396 18.12 31.11 -24.29
CA LEU A 396 19.46 31.72 -24.28
C LEU A 396 20.20 31.51 -25.59
N GLU A 397 20.02 30.36 -26.23
CA GLU A 397 20.62 30.04 -27.52
C GLU A 397 19.97 30.87 -28.63
N SER A 398 18.64 30.97 -28.67
CA SER A 398 17.90 31.83 -29.60
C SER A 398 18.21 33.31 -29.36
N LEU A 399 18.21 33.76 -28.11
CA LEU A 399 18.59 35.11 -27.71
C LEU A 399 20.05 35.39 -28.07
N SER A 400 20.97 34.44 -27.87
CA SER A 400 22.37 34.59 -28.27
C SER A 400 22.51 34.67 -29.79
N ARG A 401 21.82 33.81 -30.55
CA ARG A 401 21.85 33.81 -32.02
C ARG A 401 21.24 35.11 -32.58
N LEU A 402 20.23 35.66 -31.92
CA LEU A 402 19.57 36.92 -32.29
C LEU A 402 20.43 38.14 -31.93
N ILE A 403 21.01 38.18 -30.73
CA ILE A 403 21.68 39.36 -30.17
C ILE A 403 23.15 39.45 -30.61
N VAL A 404 23.87 38.34 -30.76
CA VAL A 404 25.31 38.31 -31.05
C VAL A 404 25.71 39.07 -32.31
N PRO A 405 25.01 38.92 -33.45
CA PRO A 405 25.33 39.68 -34.66
C PRO A 405 25.15 41.19 -34.43
N HIS A 406 24.09 41.59 -33.73
CA HIS A 406 23.73 42.99 -33.54
C HIS A 406 24.58 43.69 -32.46
N ILE A 407 24.93 43.04 -31.35
CA ILE A 407 25.83 43.61 -30.34
C ILE A 407 27.26 43.73 -30.88
N LYS A 408 27.76 42.74 -31.63
CA LYS A 408 29.09 42.83 -32.27
C LYS A 408 29.14 43.99 -33.26
N THR A 409 28.08 44.15 -34.06
CA THR A 409 27.97 45.24 -35.02
C THR A 409 27.77 46.59 -34.32
N ALA A 410 26.97 46.66 -33.25
CA ALA A 410 26.74 47.88 -32.49
C ALA A 410 27.98 48.35 -31.71
N ILE A 411 28.75 47.43 -31.11
CA ILE A 411 30.03 47.75 -30.44
C ILE A 411 31.06 48.20 -31.47
N PHE A 412 31.14 47.53 -32.63
CA PHE A 412 32.02 47.95 -33.73
C PHE A 412 31.61 49.30 -34.33
N VAL A 413 30.32 49.52 -34.57
CA VAL A 413 29.76 50.78 -35.07
C VAL A 413 29.91 51.89 -34.03
N ALA A 414 29.77 51.62 -32.73
CA ALA A 414 30.04 52.59 -31.67
C ALA A 414 31.54 52.94 -31.58
N LEU A 415 32.43 51.97 -31.78
CA LEU A 415 33.89 52.17 -31.88
C LEU A 415 34.30 52.94 -33.15
N VAL A 416 33.58 52.77 -34.26
CA VAL A 416 33.90 53.38 -35.57
C VAL A 416 33.21 54.74 -35.79
N LEU A 417 31.96 54.91 -35.34
CA LEU A 417 31.16 56.12 -35.59
C LEU A 417 31.17 57.15 -34.46
N ASN A 418 31.90 56.93 -33.37
CA ASN A 418 32.15 57.95 -32.34
C ASN A 418 30.88 58.70 -31.87
N GLN A 419 29.78 57.99 -31.59
CA GLN A 419 28.49 58.62 -31.26
C GLN A 419 28.09 58.57 -29.77
N PHE A 420 28.87 57.91 -28.91
CA PHE A 420 28.69 58.04 -27.47
C PHE A 420 29.68 59.06 -26.93
N THR A 421 29.17 60.20 -26.46
CA THR A 421 29.91 61.31 -25.84
C THR A 421 30.51 60.91 -24.50
N ILE A 422 31.43 59.95 -24.49
CA ILE A 422 32.20 59.50 -23.32
C ILE A 422 33.72 59.58 -23.58
N PHE A 423 34.17 59.82 -24.82
CA PHE A 423 35.60 59.99 -25.14
C PHE A 423 35.90 61.41 -25.67
N PRO A 424 36.97 62.09 -25.18
CA PRO A 424 37.34 63.40 -25.68
C PRO A 424 38.07 63.27 -27.04
N ASP A 425 37.78 64.24 -27.90
CA ASP A 425 38.42 64.69 -29.16
C ASP A 425 39.38 63.74 -29.91
N ILE A 426 39.12 63.53 -31.21
CA ILE A 426 39.81 62.55 -32.09
C ILE A 426 41.33 62.79 -32.20
N ASN A 427 41.77 64.03 -31.98
CA ASN A 427 43.18 64.43 -31.97
C ASN A 427 43.94 63.91 -30.74
N VAL A 428 43.26 63.65 -29.62
CA VAL A 428 43.86 63.08 -28.39
C VAL A 428 44.16 61.59 -28.59
N ILE A 429 43.26 60.86 -29.25
CA ILE A 429 43.44 59.42 -29.53
C ILE A 429 44.57 59.18 -30.52
N LEU A 430 44.69 59.98 -31.59
CA LEU A 430 45.79 59.87 -32.56
C LEU A 430 47.17 60.06 -31.89
N SER A 431 47.26 60.88 -30.84
CA SER A 431 48.48 61.04 -30.04
C SER A 431 48.76 59.87 -29.08
N GLN A 432 47.77 59.02 -28.79
CA GLN A 432 47.84 57.87 -27.89
C GLN A 432 47.83 56.49 -28.59
N ILE A 433 47.84 56.42 -29.93
CA ILE A 433 48.00 55.15 -30.68
C ILE A 433 49.35 54.47 -30.39
N SER A 434 50.31 55.19 -29.80
CA SER A 434 51.55 54.64 -29.24
C SER A 434 51.37 53.91 -27.91
N SER A 435 50.16 53.91 -27.30
CA SER A 435 49.84 53.14 -26.10
C SER A 435 49.69 51.65 -26.44
N PRO A 436 50.52 50.75 -25.86
CA PRO A 436 50.43 49.31 -26.08
C PRO A 436 49.04 48.74 -25.77
N LEU A 437 48.29 49.40 -24.88
CA LEU A 437 46.95 49.00 -24.43
C LEU A 437 45.91 49.07 -25.57
N ILE A 438 45.93 50.14 -26.36
CA ILE A 438 45.01 50.34 -27.48
C ILE A 438 45.35 49.35 -28.61
N LEU A 439 46.64 49.06 -28.80
CA LEU A 439 47.10 48.06 -29.78
C LEU A 439 46.69 46.64 -29.39
N ILE A 440 46.76 46.28 -28.10
CA ILE A 440 46.33 44.98 -27.58
C ILE A 440 44.81 44.81 -27.72
N VAL A 441 44.02 45.84 -27.41
CA VAL A 441 42.56 45.84 -27.59
C VAL A 441 42.19 45.77 -29.08
N ALA A 442 42.88 46.53 -29.94
CA ALA A 442 42.68 46.47 -31.39
C ALA A 442 43.09 45.12 -32.00
N LEU A 443 44.13 44.44 -31.49
CA LEU A 443 44.51 43.09 -31.90
C LEU A 443 43.50 42.04 -31.40
N TYR A 444 42.98 42.20 -30.18
CA TYR A 444 41.95 41.34 -29.59
C TYR A 444 40.63 41.38 -30.40
N PHE A 445 40.24 42.55 -30.91
CA PHE A 445 38.99 42.76 -31.66
C PHE A 445 39.15 42.70 -33.19
N GLY A 446 40.20 43.30 -33.75
CA GLY A 446 40.40 43.50 -35.19
C GLY A 446 41.21 42.42 -35.91
N GLY A 447 42.06 41.66 -35.20
CA GLY A 447 42.93 40.65 -35.83
C GLY A 447 42.36 39.22 -35.86
N ILE A 448 41.54 38.86 -34.87
CA ILE A 448 41.14 37.45 -34.64
C ILE A 448 39.68 37.18 -34.98
N TRP A 449 38.81 38.20 -34.97
CA TRP A 449 37.35 38.01 -35.16
C TRP A 449 36.83 38.30 -36.57
N THR A 450 37.65 38.84 -37.47
CA THR A 450 37.25 39.29 -38.82
C THR A 450 38.00 38.61 -39.98
N LEU A 451 38.56 37.41 -39.77
CA LEU A 451 39.06 36.62 -40.91
C LEU A 451 37.92 35.78 -41.53
N PRO A 452 37.62 35.97 -42.82
CA PRO A 452 36.48 35.32 -43.47
C PRO A 452 36.58 33.79 -43.39
N ASN A 453 35.43 33.13 -43.28
CA ASN A 453 35.35 31.67 -43.27
C ASN A 453 35.63 31.14 -44.67
N GLY A 454 36.90 30.83 -44.96
CA GLY A 454 37.25 30.06 -46.14
C GLY A 454 36.92 28.59 -45.91
N GLN A 455 35.84 28.10 -46.51
CA GLN A 455 35.83 26.69 -46.91
C GLN A 455 36.94 26.50 -47.95
N GLU A 456 37.66 25.37 -47.91
CA GLU A 456 38.57 24.95 -48.97
C GLU A 456 37.76 24.74 -50.26
N SER A 457 37.56 25.81 -51.01
CA SER A 457 36.94 25.79 -52.33
C SER A 457 37.90 26.46 -53.31
N THR A 458 38.57 25.60 -54.07
CA THR A 458 39.15 25.83 -55.41
C THR A 458 39.25 27.29 -55.88
N SER A 459 40.40 27.94 -55.69
CA SER A 459 40.94 28.89 -56.67
C SER A 459 42.41 29.25 -56.41
N THR A 460 43.19 29.21 -57.51
CA THR A 460 44.55 29.72 -57.80
C THR A 460 45.67 29.72 -56.74
N LEU A 461 46.81 29.16 -57.15
CA LEU A 461 48.05 28.94 -56.39
C LEU A 461 48.62 30.20 -55.69
N SER A 462 48.31 31.42 -56.15
CA SER A 462 48.84 32.66 -55.58
C SER A 462 48.18 33.08 -54.26
N TRP A 463 46.90 32.75 -54.05
CA TRP A 463 46.19 33.09 -52.80
C TRP A 463 46.49 32.10 -51.68
N LYS A 464 46.80 30.84 -52.01
CA LYS A 464 47.24 29.82 -51.04
C LYS A 464 48.60 30.16 -50.40
N LEU A 465 49.53 30.74 -51.16
CA LEU A 465 50.84 31.15 -50.63
C LEU A 465 50.75 32.41 -49.75
N LEU A 466 49.81 33.31 -50.04
CA LEU A 466 49.63 34.57 -49.33
C LEU A 466 48.80 34.43 -48.04
N LEU A 467 47.77 33.58 -48.06
CA LEU A 467 46.82 33.40 -46.95
C LEU A 467 46.98 32.09 -46.18
N GLY A 468 47.75 31.11 -46.69
CA GLY A 468 48.05 29.85 -46.02
C GLY A 468 48.58 30.03 -44.58
N PRO A 469 49.59 30.89 -44.35
CA PRO A 469 50.07 31.17 -43.00
C PRO A 469 48.98 31.75 -42.08
N PHE A 470 48.01 32.51 -42.61
CA PHE A 470 46.92 33.09 -41.84
C PHE A 470 45.82 32.07 -41.48
N PHE A 471 45.58 31.06 -42.33
CA PHE A 471 44.67 29.96 -42.01
C PHE A 471 45.29 28.96 -41.02
N ASP A 472 46.58 28.68 -41.14
CA ASP A 472 47.33 27.93 -40.14
C ASP A 472 47.40 28.71 -38.82
N PHE A 473 47.58 30.04 -38.88
CA PHE A 473 47.49 30.92 -37.71
C PHE A 473 46.09 30.96 -37.09
N LYS A 474 44.98 30.85 -37.85
CA LYS A 474 43.62 30.71 -37.30
C LYS A 474 43.40 29.36 -36.61
N THR A 475 44.03 28.29 -37.11
CA THR A 475 43.96 26.94 -36.51
C THR A 475 44.81 26.84 -35.24
N ILE A 476 45.97 27.51 -35.23
CA ILE A 476 46.78 27.70 -34.02
C ILE A 476 46.08 28.68 -33.07
N SER A 477 45.48 29.76 -33.55
CA SER A 477 44.72 30.76 -32.78
C SER A 477 43.38 30.25 -32.27
N SER A 478 42.76 29.20 -32.82
CA SER A 478 41.56 28.61 -32.22
C SER A 478 41.93 27.69 -31.06
N ARG A 479 43.10 27.04 -31.14
CA ARG A 479 43.65 26.19 -30.06
C ARG A 479 44.39 26.99 -28.99
N VAL A 480 45.04 28.11 -29.34
CA VAL A 480 45.86 28.95 -28.44
C VAL A 480 45.14 30.25 -28.08
N GLY A 481 44.17 30.71 -28.88
CA GLY A 481 43.56 32.03 -28.72
C GLY A 481 42.67 32.19 -27.50
N THR A 482 42.10 31.12 -26.94
CA THR A 482 41.44 31.20 -25.63
C THR A 482 42.45 31.52 -24.53
N TYR A 483 43.67 30.99 -24.61
CA TYR A 483 44.76 31.27 -23.68
C TYR A 483 45.37 32.66 -23.88
N PHE A 484 45.45 33.11 -25.15
CA PHE A 484 45.83 34.48 -25.46
C PHE A 484 44.78 35.49 -24.95
N LYS A 485 43.48 35.15 -25.02
CA LYS A 485 42.37 35.96 -24.47
C LYS A 485 42.39 36.06 -22.95
N VAL A 486 42.61 34.94 -22.25
CA VAL A 486 42.73 34.93 -20.78
C VAL A 486 44.01 35.65 -20.33
N GLY A 487 45.14 35.43 -21.01
CA GLY A 487 46.40 36.11 -20.73
C GLY A 487 46.34 37.62 -21.00
N SER A 488 45.65 38.05 -22.04
CA SER A 488 45.43 39.48 -22.31
C SER A 488 44.44 40.12 -21.33
N LEU A 489 43.39 39.43 -20.89
CA LEU A 489 42.49 39.90 -19.81
C LEU A 489 43.21 40.02 -18.46
N MET A 490 44.09 39.07 -18.12
CA MET A 490 44.91 39.10 -16.90
C MET A 490 45.97 40.23 -16.93
N SER A 491 46.65 40.41 -18.06
CA SER A 491 47.55 41.56 -18.27
C SER A 491 46.81 42.89 -18.24
N LEU A 492 45.58 42.95 -18.77
CA LEU A 492 44.73 44.14 -18.73
C LEU A 492 44.27 44.48 -17.31
N ALA A 493 43.85 43.47 -16.52
CA ALA A 493 43.46 43.63 -15.12
C ALA A 493 44.63 44.12 -14.23
N TYR A 494 45.85 43.65 -14.51
CA TYR A 494 47.08 44.08 -13.85
C TYR A 494 47.47 45.52 -14.24
N TYR A 495 47.39 45.87 -15.53
CA TYR A 495 47.70 47.23 -15.98
C TYR A 495 46.68 48.25 -15.45
N LEU A 496 45.41 47.85 -15.30
CA LEU A 496 44.34 48.66 -14.70
C LEU A 496 44.56 48.92 -13.20
N THR A 497 45.10 47.96 -12.45
CA THR A 497 45.41 48.16 -11.02
C THR A 497 46.59 49.10 -10.81
N LEU A 498 47.60 49.06 -11.69
CA LEU A 498 48.71 50.01 -11.72
C LEU A 498 48.31 51.41 -12.20
N TYR A 499 47.39 51.52 -13.16
CA TYR A 499 47.01 52.81 -13.75
C TYR A 499 46.02 53.61 -12.87
N TYR A 500 45.21 52.92 -12.05
CA TYR A 500 44.21 53.54 -11.16
C TYR A 500 44.59 53.55 -9.67
N ASP A 501 45.82 53.16 -9.31
CA ASP A 501 46.34 53.15 -7.92
C ASP A 501 45.39 52.46 -6.90
N LEU A 502 44.78 51.34 -7.30
CA LEU A 502 43.88 50.58 -6.43
C LEU A 502 44.69 49.73 -5.42
N PRO A 503 44.56 49.97 -4.10
CA PRO A 503 45.36 49.28 -3.10
C PRO A 503 44.85 47.83 -2.94
N LEU A 504 45.56 46.87 -3.51
CA LEU A 504 45.35 45.46 -3.20
C LEU A 504 46.13 45.06 -1.94
N PRO A 505 45.54 44.28 -1.02
CA PRO A 505 46.09 44.05 0.32
C PRO A 505 47.32 43.11 0.38
N PHE A 506 47.95 42.78 -0.75
CA PHE A 506 49.02 41.80 -0.82
C PHE A 506 50.30 42.38 -1.44
N GLN A 507 51.46 42.02 -0.89
CA GLN A 507 52.77 42.40 -1.41
C GLN A 507 52.97 41.86 -2.85
N PRO A 508 53.69 42.56 -3.75
CA PRO A 508 53.78 42.23 -5.18
C PRO A 508 54.21 40.78 -5.48
N TRP A 509 55.08 40.19 -4.67
CA TRP A 509 55.55 38.81 -4.85
C TRP A 509 54.47 37.74 -4.57
N VAL A 510 53.53 38.01 -3.67
CA VAL A 510 52.38 37.12 -3.38
C VAL A 510 51.40 37.11 -4.56
N GLN A 511 51.30 38.23 -5.28
CA GLN A 511 50.46 38.38 -6.46
C GLN A 511 51.03 37.61 -7.67
N TYR A 512 52.36 37.67 -7.88
CA TYR A 512 53.05 36.81 -8.85
C TYR A 512 52.86 35.32 -8.54
N MET A 513 52.80 34.95 -7.24
CA MET A 513 52.51 33.58 -6.81
C MET A 513 51.05 33.19 -7.09
N PHE A 514 50.06 34.06 -6.86
CA PHE A 514 48.65 33.76 -7.15
C PHE A 514 48.37 33.62 -8.65
N VAL A 515 48.93 34.51 -9.48
CA VAL A 515 48.84 34.40 -10.95
C VAL A 515 49.58 33.15 -11.41
N GLY A 516 50.77 32.88 -10.87
CA GLY A 516 51.52 31.65 -11.12
C GLY A 516 50.70 30.40 -10.78
N ILE A 517 50.14 30.31 -9.57
CA ILE A 517 49.33 29.17 -9.11
C ILE A 517 48.06 29.04 -9.94
N ALA A 518 47.32 30.12 -10.20
CA ALA A 518 46.09 30.06 -11.00
C ALA A 518 46.37 29.62 -12.44
N THR A 519 47.46 30.10 -13.04
CA THR A 519 47.88 29.71 -14.39
C THR A 519 48.40 28.26 -14.41
N THR A 520 49.13 27.84 -13.38
CA THR A 520 49.68 26.48 -13.26
C THR A 520 48.59 25.46 -12.92
N VAL A 521 47.62 25.80 -12.07
CA VAL A 521 46.45 24.96 -11.75
C VAL A 521 45.52 24.85 -12.94
N SER A 522 45.29 25.94 -13.69
CA SER A 522 44.49 25.90 -14.92
C SER A 522 45.19 25.13 -16.03
N ALA A 523 46.51 25.27 -16.18
CA ALA A 523 47.31 24.49 -17.11
C ALA A 523 47.40 23.02 -16.70
N ALA A 524 47.58 22.70 -15.42
CA ALA A 524 47.66 21.33 -14.92
C ALA A 524 46.31 20.59 -14.97
N ALA A 525 45.20 21.28 -14.66
CA ALA A 525 43.85 20.74 -14.79
C ALA A 525 43.49 20.43 -16.25
N TYR A 526 44.07 21.13 -17.22
CA TYR A 526 43.81 20.95 -18.65
C TYR A 526 44.82 20.04 -19.38
N LEU A 527 46.10 20.01 -18.97
CA LEU A 527 47.14 19.17 -19.59
C LEU A 527 47.24 17.76 -19.01
N PHE A 528 46.76 17.50 -17.79
CA PHE A 528 47.05 16.22 -17.08
C PHE A 528 45.85 15.46 -16.51
N ALA A 529 44.60 15.89 -16.71
CA ALA A 529 43.45 15.09 -16.29
C ALA A 529 42.93 14.22 -17.45
N PRO A 530 43.30 12.93 -17.56
CA PRO A 530 42.61 12.03 -18.49
C PRO A 530 41.13 11.97 -18.11
N ILE A 531 40.27 12.05 -19.13
CA ILE A 531 38.79 12.06 -19.07
C ILE A 531 38.23 10.84 -18.25
N SER A 532 39.07 9.85 -17.98
CA SER A 532 38.79 8.70 -17.12
C SER A 532 38.65 8.99 -15.63
N LYS A 533 38.99 10.19 -15.12
CA LYS A 533 38.94 10.50 -13.66
C LYS A 533 37.83 11.47 -13.24
N ILE A 534 37.00 11.95 -14.17
CA ILE A 534 35.88 12.84 -13.87
C ILE A 534 34.60 12.00 -13.75
N TYR A 535 33.93 12.10 -12.60
CA TYR A 535 32.72 11.36 -12.26
C TYR A 535 31.55 12.30 -11.90
N GLY A 536 30.33 11.82 -12.07
CA GLY A 536 29.10 12.47 -11.62
C GLY A 536 28.68 13.66 -12.49
N PRO A 537 28.23 14.78 -11.90
CA PRO A 537 27.56 15.87 -12.63
C PRO A 537 28.48 16.56 -13.66
N LEU A 538 29.79 16.59 -13.42
CA LEU A 538 30.77 17.14 -14.37
C LEU A 538 30.92 16.25 -15.61
N ARG A 539 30.92 14.92 -15.43
CA ARG A 539 30.99 13.96 -16.55
C ARG A 539 29.69 14.00 -17.37
N PHE A 540 28.54 14.09 -16.69
CA PHE A 540 27.24 14.28 -17.31
C PHE A 540 27.19 15.55 -18.17
N CYS A 541 27.60 16.69 -17.62
CA CYS A 541 27.66 17.96 -18.35
C CYS A 541 28.55 17.88 -19.60
N TYR A 542 29.69 17.19 -19.49
CA TYR A 542 30.61 17.01 -20.59
C TYR A 542 30.05 16.10 -21.69
N LEU A 543 29.40 15.00 -21.32
CA LEU A 543 28.86 14.04 -22.28
C LEU A 543 27.57 14.54 -22.96
N GLU A 544 26.67 15.22 -22.25
CA GLU A 544 25.37 15.66 -22.79
C GLU A 544 25.33 17.13 -23.24
N HIS A 545 26.11 18.04 -22.63
CA HIS A 545 25.93 19.50 -22.81
C HIS A 545 27.22 20.26 -23.17
N ALA A 546 28.28 19.58 -23.62
CA ALA A 546 29.57 20.22 -23.92
C ALA A 546 29.44 21.41 -24.89
N GLN A 547 28.68 21.27 -26.00
CA GLN A 547 28.54 22.34 -26.99
C GLN A 547 27.88 23.60 -26.43
N THR A 548 26.86 23.45 -25.60
CA THR A 548 26.11 24.54 -24.99
C THR A 548 26.94 25.28 -23.94
N TYR A 549 27.71 24.55 -23.13
CA TYR A 549 28.67 25.14 -22.18
C TYR A 549 29.72 26.01 -22.89
N TRP A 550 30.28 25.53 -24.00
CA TRP A 550 31.25 26.31 -24.80
C TRP A 550 30.65 27.56 -25.44
N LEU A 551 29.35 27.56 -25.77
CA LEU A 551 28.65 28.72 -26.30
C LEU A 551 28.53 29.84 -25.25
N VAL A 552 28.18 29.46 -24.02
CA VAL A 552 28.06 30.36 -22.87
C VAL A 552 29.42 30.99 -22.54
N VAL A 553 30.49 30.19 -22.44
CA VAL A 553 31.86 30.70 -22.19
C VAL A 553 32.32 31.71 -23.25
N ASN A 554 31.96 31.49 -24.53
CA ASN A 554 32.28 32.43 -25.61
C ASN A 554 31.51 33.77 -25.48
N TRP A 555 30.26 33.74 -25.02
CA TRP A 555 29.45 34.93 -24.77
C TRP A 555 30.04 35.81 -23.66
N TRP A 556 30.55 35.19 -22.59
CA TRP A 556 31.09 35.90 -21.44
C TRP A 556 32.43 36.60 -21.71
N SER A 557 33.18 36.14 -22.72
CA SER A 557 34.40 36.84 -23.17
C SER A 557 34.12 38.20 -23.83
N LEU A 558 32.88 38.47 -24.25
CA LEU A 558 32.42 39.76 -24.80
C LEU A 558 31.95 40.72 -23.70
N THR A 559 31.27 40.22 -22.65
CA THR A 559 30.80 41.03 -21.52
C THR A 559 31.93 41.41 -20.56
N ALA A 560 33.00 40.61 -20.45
CA ALA A 560 34.22 40.97 -19.71
C ALA A 560 34.91 42.24 -20.23
N VAL A 561 34.61 42.68 -21.46
CA VAL A 561 35.16 43.89 -22.05
C VAL A 561 34.30 45.13 -21.76
N VAL A 562 33.00 44.97 -21.47
CA VAL A 562 32.10 46.12 -21.21
C VAL A 562 32.52 46.97 -20.00
N PRO A 563 33.02 46.41 -18.88
CA PRO A 563 33.56 47.18 -17.77
C PRO A 563 34.78 48.06 -18.11
N PHE A 564 35.46 47.80 -19.24
CA PHE A 564 36.61 48.59 -19.71
C PHE A 564 36.21 50.02 -20.09
N PHE A 565 34.97 50.21 -20.55
CA PHE A 565 34.47 51.52 -20.99
C PHE A 565 33.77 52.29 -19.88
N SER A 566 33.52 51.66 -18.72
CA SER A 566 32.96 52.31 -17.53
C SER A 566 33.27 51.52 -16.24
N PRO A 567 34.25 51.97 -15.43
CA PRO A 567 34.66 51.28 -14.19
C PRO A 567 33.54 51.08 -13.16
N THR A 568 32.48 51.90 -13.22
CA THR A 568 31.32 51.83 -12.31
C THR A 568 30.45 50.58 -12.53
N LEU A 569 30.56 49.94 -13.70
CA LEU A 569 29.75 48.75 -14.05
C LEU A 569 30.45 47.43 -13.71
N LEU A 570 31.75 47.44 -13.36
CA LEU A 570 32.54 46.25 -13.05
C LEU A 570 31.91 45.35 -11.96
N PRO A 571 31.38 45.89 -10.83
CA PRO A 571 30.76 45.05 -9.81
C PRO A 571 29.50 44.37 -10.33
N ILE A 572 28.66 45.09 -11.08
CA ILE A 572 27.39 44.59 -11.61
C ILE A 572 27.64 43.42 -12.56
N PHE A 573 28.57 43.55 -13.50
CA PHE A 573 28.92 42.46 -14.42
C PHE A 573 29.59 41.27 -13.71
N GLY A 574 30.42 41.52 -12.68
CA GLY A 574 31.01 40.48 -11.84
C GLY A 574 29.96 39.67 -11.08
N PHE A 575 28.98 40.34 -10.47
CA PHE A 575 27.87 39.68 -9.80
C PHE A 575 26.99 38.91 -10.79
N CYS A 576 26.70 39.46 -11.97
CA CYS A 576 25.95 38.75 -13.02
C CYS A 576 26.67 37.49 -13.50
N LEU A 577 28.00 37.53 -13.66
CA LEU A 577 28.80 36.37 -14.09
C LEU A 577 28.79 35.24 -13.05
N ILE A 578 28.98 35.59 -11.77
CA ILE A 578 28.89 34.63 -10.67
C ILE A 578 27.48 34.05 -10.62
N SER A 579 26.45 34.89 -10.74
CA SER A 579 25.05 34.47 -10.67
C SER A 579 24.66 33.51 -11.80
N VAL A 580 25.07 33.78 -13.05
CA VAL A 580 24.76 32.89 -14.18
C VAL A 580 25.56 31.60 -14.11
N THR A 581 26.84 31.65 -13.72
CA THR A 581 27.68 30.44 -13.58
C THR A 581 27.12 29.52 -12.49
N VAL A 582 26.73 30.10 -11.34
CA VAL A 582 26.07 29.36 -10.26
C VAL A 582 24.72 28.83 -10.72
N GLY A 583 23.90 29.64 -11.40
CA GLY A 583 22.60 29.21 -11.92
C GLY A 583 22.68 28.07 -12.93
N THR A 584 23.64 28.12 -13.86
CA THR A 584 23.89 27.05 -14.83
C THR A 584 24.37 25.77 -14.15
N TRP A 585 25.28 25.88 -13.18
CA TRP A 585 25.75 24.71 -12.41
C TRP A 585 24.63 24.06 -11.60
N VAL A 586 23.81 24.87 -10.93
CA VAL A 586 22.63 24.41 -10.17
C VAL A 586 21.66 23.67 -11.09
N HIS A 587 21.37 24.20 -12.27
CA HIS A 587 20.50 23.55 -13.25
C HIS A 587 21.06 22.21 -13.74
N ILE A 588 22.34 22.16 -14.13
CA ILE A 588 23.01 20.92 -14.57
C ILE A 588 23.01 19.86 -13.46
N TYR A 589 23.26 20.29 -12.22
CA TYR A 589 23.23 19.39 -11.07
C TYR A 589 21.84 18.82 -10.81
N PHE A 590 20.79 19.63 -10.93
CA PHE A 590 19.40 19.16 -10.81
C PHE A 590 19.02 18.20 -11.94
N ALA A 591 19.34 18.53 -13.20
CA ALA A 591 19.09 17.66 -14.35
C ALA A 591 19.81 16.30 -14.22
N TYR A 592 21.10 16.32 -13.82
CA TYR A 592 21.85 15.11 -13.51
C TYR A 592 21.17 14.27 -12.43
N ARG A 593 20.80 14.90 -11.30
CA ARG A 593 20.18 14.22 -10.16
C ARG A 593 18.83 13.61 -10.52
N GLU A 594 18.07 14.27 -11.38
CA GLU A 594 16.80 13.76 -11.90
C GLU A 594 17.02 12.50 -12.75
N LYS A 595 17.95 12.53 -13.72
CA LYS A 595 18.25 11.36 -14.57
C LYS A 595 18.75 10.16 -13.77
N VAL A 596 19.66 10.38 -12.81
CA VAL A 596 20.14 9.32 -11.91
C VAL A 596 19.02 8.75 -11.06
N ARG A 597 18.13 9.60 -10.54
CA ARG A 597 16.97 9.15 -9.74
C ARG A 597 16.02 8.31 -10.57
N THR A 598 15.72 8.71 -11.79
CA THR A 598 14.82 7.96 -12.70
C THR A 598 15.41 6.59 -13.03
N ILE A 599 16.69 6.53 -13.40
CA ILE A 599 17.37 5.25 -13.68
C ILE A 599 17.39 4.36 -12.46
N ALA A 600 17.80 4.89 -11.30
CA ALA A 600 17.86 4.14 -10.05
C ALA A 600 16.48 3.59 -9.65
N TRP A 601 15.43 4.39 -9.83
CA TRP A 601 14.05 3.96 -9.57
C TRP A 601 13.65 2.79 -10.47
N THR A 602 13.77 2.94 -11.79
CA THR A 602 13.38 1.91 -12.76
C THR A 602 14.10 0.59 -12.53
N VAL A 603 15.42 0.63 -12.31
CA VAL A 603 16.18 -0.63 -12.10
C VAL A 603 15.95 -1.24 -10.73
N SER A 604 15.67 -0.44 -9.70
CA SER A 604 15.27 -0.96 -8.39
C SER A 604 13.92 -1.68 -8.45
N GLU A 605 12.98 -1.15 -9.22
CA GLU A 605 11.67 -1.75 -9.45
C GLU A 605 11.80 -3.08 -10.20
N ASN A 606 12.58 -3.09 -11.29
CA ASN A 606 12.83 -4.30 -12.09
C ASN A 606 13.52 -5.40 -11.28
N ALA A 607 14.55 -5.04 -10.51
CA ALA A 607 15.26 -6.00 -9.64
C ALA A 607 14.35 -6.54 -8.52
N ALA A 608 13.53 -5.68 -7.90
CA ALA A 608 12.59 -6.10 -6.86
C ALA A 608 11.52 -7.05 -7.41
N ARG A 609 10.92 -6.73 -8.57
CA ARG A 609 9.93 -7.59 -9.22
C ARG A 609 10.54 -8.92 -9.68
N ALA A 610 11.75 -8.91 -10.25
CA ALA A 610 12.44 -10.13 -10.67
C ALA A 610 12.79 -11.04 -9.48
N LYS A 611 13.19 -10.45 -8.34
CA LYS A 611 13.41 -11.18 -7.09
C LYS A 611 12.11 -11.79 -6.55
N ALA A 612 11.02 -11.03 -6.56
CA ALA A 612 9.71 -11.52 -6.15
C ALA A 612 9.23 -12.69 -7.03
N ALA A 613 9.44 -12.62 -8.36
CA ALA A 613 9.12 -13.71 -9.27
C ALA A 613 9.96 -14.98 -8.99
N ALA A 614 11.25 -14.83 -8.68
CA ALA A 614 12.12 -15.94 -8.30
C ALA A 614 11.72 -16.58 -6.96
N GLU A 615 11.32 -15.78 -5.98
CA GLU A 615 10.81 -16.26 -4.68
C GLU A 615 9.47 -16.98 -4.85
N GLU A 616 8.55 -16.41 -5.64
CA GLU A 616 7.26 -17.02 -5.97
C GLU A 616 7.44 -18.38 -6.66
N ALA A 617 8.36 -18.47 -7.63
CA ALA A 617 8.71 -19.73 -8.28
C ALA A 617 9.23 -20.78 -7.28
N ARG A 618 10.06 -20.38 -6.32
CA ARG A 618 10.58 -21.28 -5.28
C ARG A 618 9.46 -21.78 -4.35
N ASP A 619 8.58 -20.89 -3.92
CA ASP A 619 7.48 -21.24 -3.03
C ASP A 619 6.51 -22.22 -3.70
N PHE A 620 6.10 -21.93 -4.94
CA PHE A 620 5.24 -22.84 -5.72
C PHE A 620 5.93 -24.16 -6.05
N GLY A 621 7.22 -24.16 -6.39
CA GLY A 621 8.00 -25.38 -6.56
C GLY A 621 8.02 -26.23 -5.30
N SER A 622 8.12 -25.61 -4.12
CA SER A 622 8.05 -26.33 -2.84
C SER A 622 6.66 -26.89 -2.54
N MET A 623 5.58 -26.19 -2.92
CA MET A 623 4.21 -26.70 -2.77
C MET A 623 3.92 -27.86 -3.72
N ALA A 624 4.39 -27.78 -4.97
CA ALA A 624 4.26 -28.85 -5.93
C ALA A 624 4.91 -30.15 -5.42
N LYS A 625 6.09 -30.07 -4.79
CA LYS A 625 6.73 -31.21 -4.10
C LYS A 625 5.91 -31.77 -2.95
N LYS A 626 5.23 -30.92 -2.15
CA LYS A 626 4.33 -31.40 -1.10
C LYS A 626 3.13 -32.15 -1.65
N TYR A 627 2.56 -31.71 -2.77
CA TYR A 627 1.47 -32.43 -3.44
C TYR A 627 1.93 -33.78 -3.99
N GLU A 628 3.15 -33.85 -4.54
CA GLU A 628 3.78 -35.12 -4.92
C GLU A 628 3.94 -36.06 -3.71
N GLU A 629 4.50 -35.58 -2.60
CA GLU A 629 4.64 -36.39 -1.37
C GLU A 629 3.29 -36.89 -0.84
N GLN A 630 2.28 -36.02 -0.80
CA GLN A 630 0.91 -36.39 -0.39
C GLN A 630 0.32 -37.46 -1.30
N MET A 631 0.48 -37.31 -2.61
CA MET A 631 -0.07 -38.24 -3.59
C MET A 631 0.65 -39.59 -3.57
N VAL A 632 1.97 -39.60 -3.39
CA VAL A 632 2.76 -40.83 -3.22
C VAL A 632 2.35 -41.58 -1.95
N ASN A 633 2.15 -40.87 -0.84
CA ASN A 633 1.66 -41.47 0.41
C ASN A 633 0.24 -42.02 0.26
N ALA A 634 -0.67 -41.26 -0.36
CA ALA A 634 -2.03 -41.70 -0.63
C ALA A 634 -2.07 -42.95 -1.54
N ALA A 635 -1.22 -43.02 -2.56
CA ALA A 635 -1.09 -44.20 -3.41
C ALA A 635 -0.54 -45.41 -2.64
N ALA A 636 0.41 -45.20 -1.72
CA ALA A 636 0.94 -46.26 -0.87
C ALA A 636 -0.11 -46.80 0.13
N GLU A 637 -0.93 -45.92 0.70
CA GLU A 637 -2.05 -46.29 1.59
C GLU A 637 -3.14 -47.04 0.83
N ALA A 638 -3.63 -46.50 -0.30
CA ALA A 638 -4.63 -47.17 -1.11
C ALA A 638 -4.18 -48.57 -1.56
N ARG A 639 -2.88 -48.73 -1.88
CA ARG A 639 -2.31 -50.03 -2.24
C ARG A 639 -2.21 -50.98 -1.04
N ARG A 640 -1.93 -50.47 0.16
CA ARG A 640 -1.97 -51.26 1.39
C ARG A 640 -3.38 -51.76 1.68
N ASP A 641 -4.38 -50.88 1.56
CA ASP A 641 -5.78 -51.21 1.81
C ASP A 641 -6.30 -52.26 0.81
N ALA A 642 -5.95 -52.13 -0.47
CA ALA A 642 -6.25 -53.15 -1.48
C ALA A 642 -5.63 -54.52 -1.15
N VAL A 643 -4.38 -54.56 -0.66
CA VAL A 643 -3.73 -55.81 -0.24
C VAL A 643 -4.42 -56.42 0.98
N ILE A 644 -4.78 -55.61 1.98
CA ILE A 644 -5.49 -56.07 3.18
C ILE A 644 -6.86 -56.66 2.78
N ALA A 645 -7.62 -55.93 1.97
CA ALA A 645 -8.95 -56.35 1.49
C ALA A 645 -8.89 -57.71 0.74
N ASN A 646 -7.83 -57.96 -0.01
CA ASN A 646 -7.64 -59.22 -0.75
C ASN A 646 -7.08 -60.38 0.09
N SER A 647 -6.43 -60.09 1.23
CA SER A 647 -5.80 -61.11 2.06
C SER A 647 -6.77 -61.86 2.99
N VAL A 648 -7.90 -61.23 3.36
CA VAL A 648 -8.90 -61.81 4.28
C VAL A 648 -10.01 -62.47 3.47
N ARG A 649 -10.02 -63.80 3.36
CA ARG A 649 -11.08 -64.56 2.67
C ARG A 649 -12.14 -65.04 3.67
N LEU A 650 -13.32 -64.41 3.66
CA LEU A 650 -14.51 -64.84 4.41
C LEU A 650 -15.36 -65.90 3.68
N THR A 651 -14.85 -66.50 2.59
CA THR A 651 -15.64 -67.25 1.60
C THR A 651 -16.27 -68.53 2.15
N ASP A 652 -15.63 -69.23 3.08
CA ASP A 652 -16.10 -70.54 3.55
C ASP A 652 -17.37 -70.44 4.41
N PHE A 653 -17.52 -69.35 5.17
CA PHE A 653 -18.70 -69.11 6.00
C PHE A 653 -19.95 -68.81 5.15
N PHE A 654 -19.77 -68.00 4.11
CA PHE A 654 -20.89 -67.56 3.26
C PHE A 654 -21.37 -68.64 2.29
N ASP A 655 -20.46 -69.50 1.79
CA ASP A 655 -20.84 -70.68 0.99
C ASP A 655 -21.64 -71.70 1.80
N CYS A 656 -21.28 -71.91 3.07
CA CYS A 656 -22.04 -72.74 4.00
C CYS A 656 -23.43 -72.14 4.28
N ALA A 657 -23.52 -70.81 4.44
CA ALA A 657 -24.78 -70.12 4.66
C ALA A 657 -25.72 -70.27 3.45
N SER A 658 -25.22 -70.09 2.22
CA SER A 658 -26.01 -70.28 0.99
C SER A 658 -26.62 -71.69 0.89
N ARG A 659 -25.83 -72.73 1.17
CA ARG A 659 -26.32 -74.13 1.19
C ARG A 659 -27.36 -74.35 2.30
N ALA A 660 -27.16 -73.74 3.48
CA ALA A 660 -28.12 -73.82 4.58
C ALA A 660 -29.46 -73.14 4.23
N TRP A 661 -29.45 -72.02 3.49
CA TRP A 661 -30.69 -71.39 3.02
C TRP A 661 -31.49 -72.29 2.08
N SER A 662 -30.83 -72.93 1.10
CA SER A 662 -31.50 -73.87 0.19
C SER A 662 -32.16 -75.02 0.96
N ALA A 663 -31.47 -75.59 1.94
CA ALA A 663 -32.02 -76.65 2.80
C ALA A 663 -33.19 -76.17 3.67
N LEU A 664 -33.13 -74.94 4.22
CA LEU A 664 -34.22 -74.36 5.00
C LEU A 664 -35.46 -74.08 4.13
N ALA A 665 -35.27 -73.66 2.87
CA ALA A 665 -36.38 -73.44 1.93
C ALA A 665 -37.12 -74.74 1.60
N GLU A 666 -36.40 -75.85 1.43
CA GLU A 666 -37.00 -77.17 1.20
C GLU A 666 -37.82 -77.66 2.40
N ALA A 667 -37.40 -77.35 3.64
CA ALA A 667 -38.12 -77.72 4.86
C ALA A 667 -39.32 -76.81 5.18
N THR A 668 -39.34 -75.57 4.67
CA THR A 668 -40.40 -74.58 4.96
C THR A 668 -41.70 -74.90 4.23
N ALA A 669 -41.65 -75.35 2.97
CA ALA A 669 -42.85 -75.63 2.18
C ALA A 669 -43.74 -76.75 2.79
N PRO A 670 -43.20 -77.90 3.25
CA PRO A 670 -44.00 -78.91 3.97
C PRO A 670 -44.57 -78.41 5.29
N ALA A 671 -43.85 -77.55 6.02
CA ALA A 671 -44.32 -76.98 7.28
C ALA A 671 -45.49 -76.01 7.06
N GLU A 672 -45.45 -75.20 5.99
CA GLU A 672 -46.56 -74.33 5.59
C GLU A 672 -47.80 -75.12 5.14
N ASP A 673 -47.62 -76.22 4.41
CA ASP A 673 -48.73 -77.09 4.02
C ASP A 673 -49.35 -77.80 5.24
N ALA A 674 -48.52 -78.22 6.21
CA ALA A 674 -49.00 -78.76 7.49
C ALA A 674 -49.84 -77.75 8.29
N VAL A 675 -49.44 -76.47 8.31
CA VAL A 675 -50.25 -75.37 8.89
C VAL A 675 -51.60 -75.26 8.17
N ALA A 676 -51.59 -75.24 6.83
CA ALA A 676 -52.81 -75.13 6.03
C ALA A 676 -53.75 -76.34 6.23
N GLN A 677 -53.18 -77.55 6.34
CA GLN A 677 -53.94 -78.77 6.58
C GLN A 677 -54.53 -78.83 7.99
N ALA A 678 -53.78 -78.42 9.01
CA ALA A 678 -54.30 -78.31 10.37
C ALA A 678 -55.47 -77.31 10.45
N GLN A 679 -55.40 -76.17 9.77
CA GLN A 679 -56.52 -75.22 9.69
C GLN A 679 -57.77 -75.81 9.02
N ARG A 680 -57.60 -76.59 7.93
CA ARG A 680 -58.72 -77.28 7.27
C ARG A 680 -59.40 -78.28 8.22
N VAL A 681 -58.61 -79.01 9.01
CA VAL A 681 -59.13 -79.97 10.01
C VAL A 681 -59.86 -79.25 11.14
N ILE A 682 -59.33 -78.14 11.66
CA ILE A 682 -60.01 -77.32 12.68
C ILE A 682 -61.35 -76.81 12.13
N ALA A 683 -61.37 -76.27 10.91
CA ALA A 683 -62.60 -75.77 10.28
C ALA A 683 -63.65 -76.88 10.09
N SER A 684 -63.22 -78.07 9.66
CA SER A 684 -64.12 -79.23 9.51
C SER A 684 -64.63 -79.74 10.86
N ALA A 685 -63.80 -79.73 11.90
CA ALA A 685 -64.21 -80.13 13.25
C ALA A 685 -65.27 -79.18 13.85
N ILE A 686 -65.12 -77.87 13.64
CA ILE A 686 -66.12 -76.86 14.05
C ILE A 686 -67.46 -77.11 13.35
N ILE A 687 -67.45 -77.33 12.02
CA ILE A 687 -68.67 -77.62 11.25
C ILE A 687 -69.37 -78.89 11.76
N CYS A 688 -68.59 -79.91 12.17
CA CYS A 688 -69.14 -81.15 12.74
C CYS A 688 -69.71 -80.98 14.16
N GLU A 689 -69.19 -80.04 14.98
CA GLU A 689 -69.78 -79.69 16.28
C GLU A 689 -71.13 -78.97 16.13
N GLU A 690 -71.29 -78.17 15.07
CA GLU A 690 -72.48 -77.34 14.85
C GLU A 690 -73.65 -78.06 14.12
N THR A 691 -73.47 -79.30 13.64
CA THR A 691 -74.50 -80.01 12.86
C THR A 691 -75.50 -80.76 13.76
N GLU A 692 -76.79 -80.36 13.75
CA GLU A 692 -77.86 -81.07 14.50
C GLU A 692 -78.21 -82.44 13.91
N LYS A 693 -78.29 -83.48 14.77
CA LYS A 693 -78.70 -84.84 14.41
C LYS A 693 -79.78 -85.38 15.35
N VAL A 694 -80.56 -86.34 14.83
CA VAL A 694 -81.85 -86.83 15.38
C VAL A 694 -81.72 -87.87 16.52
N ASP A 695 -80.52 -88.35 16.84
CA ASP A 695 -80.27 -89.35 17.90
C ASP A 695 -79.27 -88.85 18.97
N ASP A 696 -79.74 -88.76 20.22
CA ASP A 696 -79.03 -88.17 21.36
C ASP A 696 -77.73 -88.92 21.74
N LYS A 697 -77.63 -90.24 21.47
CA LYS A 697 -76.41 -91.01 21.76
C LYS A 697 -75.28 -90.76 20.76
N GLN A 698 -75.63 -90.62 19.49
CA GLN A 698 -74.65 -90.42 18.41
C GLN A 698 -74.14 -88.97 18.35
N LYS A 699 -74.92 -88.02 18.86
CA LYS A 699 -74.52 -86.62 19.02
C LYS A 699 -73.38 -86.46 20.04
N ALA A 700 -73.50 -87.06 21.23
CA ALA A 700 -72.51 -86.95 22.29
C ALA A 700 -71.14 -87.59 21.94
N GLU A 701 -71.14 -88.70 21.19
CA GLU A 701 -69.89 -89.36 20.75
C GLU A 701 -69.16 -88.55 19.66
N ASN A 702 -69.91 -87.95 18.72
CA ASN A 702 -69.36 -87.10 17.67
C ASN A 702 -68.84 -85.76 18.22
N GLU A 703 -69.55 -85.12 19.16
CA GLU A 703 -69.07 -83.91 19.83
C GLU A 703 -67.76 -84.16 20.58
N ARG A 704 -67.63 -85.32 21.26
CA ARG A 704 -66.41 -85.70 21.97
C ARG A 704 -65.23 -85.93 21.01
N LEU A 705 -65.45 -86.61 19.89
CA LEU A 705 -64.44 -86.83 18.86
C LEU A 705 -64.06 -85.54 18.14
N ALA A 706 -65.02 -84.69 17.81
CA ALA A 706 -64.78 -83.39 17.16
C ALA A 706 -63.99 -82.45 18.07
N THR A 707 -64.33 -82.39 19.37
CA THR A 707 -63.58 -81.61 20.36
C THR A 707 -62.13 -82.12 20.48
N TYR A 708 -61.93 -83.45 20.51
CA TYR A 708 -60.61 -84.05 20.56
C TYR A 708 -59.77 -83.75 19.31
N PHE A 709 -60.35 -83.89 18.11
CA PHE A 709 -59.68 -83.59 16.85
C PHE A 709 -59.37 -82.10 16.70
N ARG A 710 -60.28 -81.22 17.12
CA ARG A 710 -60.06 -79.77 17.14
C ARG A 710 -58.91 -79.41 18.06
N GLN A 711 -58.91 -79.86 19.31
CA GLN A 711 -57.84 -79.55 20.26
C GLN A 711 -56.48 -80.11 19.81
N SER A 712 -56.46 -81.30 19.22
CA SER A 712 -55.24 -81.90 18.65
C SER A 712 -54.75 -81.12 17.41
N ALA A 713 -55.66 -80.69 16.54
CA ALA A 713 -55.34 -79.93 15.34
C ALA A 713 -54.93 -78.48 15.67
N GLU A 714 -55.52 -77.85 16.68
CA GLU A 714 -55.11 -76.53 17.21
C GLU A 714 -53.69 -76.59 17.77
N THR A 715 -53.40 -77.62 18.58
CA THR A 715 -52.03 -77.82 19.12
C THR A 715 -51.01 -78.08 18.00
N ALA A 716 -51.39 -78.86 16.98
CA ALA A 716 -50.54 -79.12 15.82
C ALA A 716 -50.35 -77.86 14.94
N HIS A 717 -51.41 -77.06 14.77
CA HIS A 717 -51.37 -75.79 14.03
C HIS A 717 -50.44 -74.79 14.70
N GLU A 718 -50.52 -74.64 16.02
CA GLU A 718 -49.69 -73.71 16.77
C GLU A 718 -48.21 -74.08 16.69
N ARG A 719 -47.87 -75.37 16.88
CA ARG A 719 -46.50 -75.88 16.72
C ARG A 719 -45.96 -75.72 15.29
N ALA A 720 -46.78 -76.01 14.29
CA ALA A 720 -46.38 -75.86 12.89
C ALA A 720 -46.16 -74.38 12.53
N ARG A 721 -47.00 -73.48 13.05
CA ARG A 721 -46.87 -72.03 12.87
C ARG A 721 -45.62 -71.47 13.53
N GLU A 722 -45.30 -71.89 14.75
CA GLU A 722 -44.05 -71.52 15.43
C GLU A 722 -42.83 -72.00 14.64
N THR A 723 -42.88 -73.23 14.11
CA THR A 723 -41.80 -73.80 13.29
C THR A 723 -41.58 -72.98 12.02
N VAL A 724 -42.65 -72.61 11.31
CA VAL A 724 -42.56 -71.73 10.11
C VAL A 724 -41.99 -70.36 10.47
N ALA A 725 -42.38 -69.78 11.61
CA ALA A 725 -41.85 -68.49 12.06
C ALA A 725 -40.34 -68.54 12.32
N LEU A 726 -39.85 -69.61 12.97
CA LEU A 726 -38.41 -69.84 13.19
C LEU A 726 -37.65 -70.07 11.89
N LEU A 727 -38.21 -70.86 10.96
CA LEU A 727 -37.60 -71.10 9.65
C LEU A 727 -37.49 -69.81 8.83
N ARG A 728 -38.51 -68.94 8.84
CA ARG A 728 -38.47 -67.64 8.16
C ARG A 728 -37.47 -66.67 8.81
N ALA A 729 -37.33 -66.70 10.14
CA ALA A 729 -36.31 -65.91 10.83
C ALA A 729 -34.88 -66.38 10.50
N ALA A 730 -34.66 -67.70 10.48
CA ALA A 730 -33.38 -68.30 10.10
C ALA A 730 -33.01 -67.98 8.64
N GLN A 731 -33.99 -68.08 7.74
CA GLN A 731 -33.87 -67.59 6.38
C GLN A 731 -33.42 -66.12 6.37
N ALA A 732 -34.19 -65.18 6.94
CA ALA A 732 -33.85 -63.75 6.91
C ALA A 732 -32.40 -63.44 7.36
N SER A 733 -31.90 -64.16 8.37
CA SER A 733 -30.51 -64.06 8.84
C SER A 733 -29.48 -64.49 7.78
N VAL A 734 -29.73 -65.58 7.06
CA VAL A 734 -28.86 -66.05 5.98
C VAL A 734 -28.91 -65.11 4.76
N ARG A 735 -30.07 -64.55 4.40
CA ARG A 735 -30.15 -63.53 3.33
C ARG A 735 -29.37 -62.26 3.68
N GLY A 736 -29.36 -61.86 4.96
CA GLY A 736 -28.50 -60.80 5.46
C GLY A 736 -27.01 -61.10 5.23
N SER A 737 -26.61 -62.36 5.38
CA SER A 737 -25.23 -62.81 5.16
C SER A 737 -24.83 -62.82 3.68
N GLU A 738 -25.73 -63.21 2.77
CA GLU A 738 -25.46 -63.18 1.32
C GLU A 738 -25.29 -61.75 0.78
N ASN A 739 -26.11 -60.81 1.25
CA ASN A 739 -25.97 -59.39 0.91
C ASN A 739 -24.61 -58.84 1.40
N ALA A 740 -24.17 -59.23 2.60
CA ALA A 740 -22.87 -58.84 3.13
C ALA A 740 -21.72 -59.40 2.27
N ALA A 741 -21.81 -60.64 1.78
CA ALA A 741 -20.81 -61.23 0.89
C ALA A 741 -20.71 -60.50 -0.46
N ARG A 742 -21.85 -60.12 -1.06
CA ARG A 742 -21.84 -59.30 -2.29
C ARG A 742 -21.26 -57.92 -2.07
N GLN A 743 -21.55 -57.31 -0.93
CA GLN A 743 -20.99 -56.00 -0.57
C GLN A 743 -19.46 -56.07 -0.40
N ASP A 744 -18.95 -57.12 0.26
CA ASP A 744 -17.50 -57.36 0.41
C ASP A 744 -16.79 -57.53 -0.95
N GLU A 745 -17.34 -58.32 -1.87
CA GLU A 745 -16.77 -58.51 -3.22
C GLU A 745 -16.70 -57.20 -4.02
N VAL A 746 -17.75 -56.38 -3.95
CA VAL A 746 -17.77 -55.05 -4.61
C VAL A 746 -16.74 -54.12 -3.96
N SER A 747 -16.66 -54.08 -2.63
CA SER A 747 -15.69 -53.27 -1.90
C SER A 747 -14.23 -53.64 -2.22
N ARG A 748 -13.91 -54.92 -2.43
CA ARG A 748 -12.57 -55.37 -2.83
C ARG A 748 -12.15 -54.86 -4.21
N ARG A 749 -13.03 -55.04 -5.21
CA ARG A 749 -12.76 -54.51 -6.57
C ARG A 749 -12.63 -53.00 -6.57
N HIS A 750 -13.42 -52.32 -5.74
CA HIS A 750 -13.33 -50.87 -5.58
C HIS A 750 -11.99 -50.45 -4.96
N ALA A 751 -11.50 -51.17 -3.95
CA ALA A 751 -10.19 -50.92 -3.34
C ALA A 751 -9.04 -51.10 -4.33
N GLU A 752 -9.06 -52.16 -5.16
CA GLU A 752 -8.07 -52.36 -6.23
C GLU A 752 -8.08 -51.24 -7.26
N HIS A 753 -9.26 -50.87 -7.75
CA HIS A 753 -9.41 -49.80 -8.73
C HIS A 753 -8.92 -48.45 -8.19
N THR A 754 -9.22 -48.16 -6.92
CA THR A 754 -8.77 -46.95 -6.23
C THR A 754 -7.23 -46.91 -6.10
N ALA A 755 -6.60 -48.05 -5.80
CA ALA A 755 -5.15 -48.16 -5.69
C ALA A 755 -4.42 -47.99 -7.05
N GLU A 756 -4.98 -48.54 -8.13
CA GLU A 756 -4.44 -48.39 -9.48
C GLU A 756 -4.56 -46.94 -9.96
N ASN A 757 -5.73 -46.32 -9.77
CA ASN A 757 -5.95 -44.92 -10.10
C ASN A 757 -5.01 -44.00 -9.31
N ALA A 758 -4.87 -44.21 -8.00
CA ALA A 758 -3.94 -43.45 -7.15
C ALA A 758 -2.49 -43.55 -7.65
N SER A 759 -2.04 -44.75 -8.06
CA SER A 759 -0.69 -44.96 -8.57
C SER A 759 -0.44 -44.22 -9.89
N ASN A 760 -1.43 -44.21 -10.80
CA ASN A 760 -1.33 -43.52 -12.09
C ASN A 760 -1.31 -41.99 -11.92
N VAL A 761 -2.14 -41.46 -11.03
CA VAL A 761 -2.15 -40.03 -10.70
C VAL A 761 -0.85 -39.61 -10.01
N ALA A 762 -0.34 -40.39 -9.06
CA ALA A 762 0.95 -40.13 -8.40
C ALA A 762 2.10 -40.02 -9.41
N LYS A 763 2.13 -40.90 -10.41
CA LYS A 763 3.12 -40.86 -11.49
C LYS A 763 3.00 -39.57 -12.32
N SER A 764 1.79 -39.22 -12.74
CA SER A 764 1.53 -37.99 -13.53
C SER A 764 1.94 -36.71 -12.77
N VAL A 765 1.63 -36.66 -11.46
CA VAL A 765 2.03 -35.55 -10.58
C VAL A 765 3.56 -35.48 -10.46
N SER A 766 4.24 -36.61 -10.28
CA SER A 766 5.71 -36.67 -10.20
C SER A 766 6.38 -36.18 -11.49
N ASP A 767 5.90 -36.61 -12.67
CA ASP A 767 6.39 -36.14 -13.97
C ASP A 767 6.20 -34.62 -14.14
N THR A 768 5.06 -34.10 -13.67
CA THR A 768 4.78 -32.66 -13.65
C THR A 768 5.74 -31.90 -12.75
N VAL A 769 5.97 -32.39 -11.52
CA VAL A 769 6.90 -31.75 -10.56
C VAL A 769 8.34 -31.76 -11.05
N ALA A 770 8.76 -32.81 -11.75
CA ALA A 770 10.09 -32.86 -12.36
C ALA A 770 10.30 -31.72 -13.37
N SER A 771 9.29 -31.41 -14.20
CA SER A 771 9.35 -30.33 -15.19
C SER A 771 9.41 -28.92 -14.58
N ILE A 772 8.87 -28.75 -13.37
CA ILE A 772 8.84 -27.47 -12.64
C ILE A 772 10.23 -27.07 -12.13
N GLN A 773 11.07 -28.04 -11.75
CA GLN A 773 12.39 -27.77 -11.16
C GLN A 773 13.33 -27.01 -12.11
N ASP A 774 13.22 -27.24 -13.42
CA ASP A 774 14.00 -26.50 -14.41
C ASP A 774 13.52 -25.07 -14.59
N ALA A 775 12.21 -24.83 -14.49
CA ALA A 775 11.63 -23.49 -14.52
C ALA A 775 11.98 -22.69 -13.26
N GLU A 776 11.98 -23.34 -12.08
CA GLU A 776 12.42 -22.74 -10.81
C GLU A 776 13.88 -22.25 -10.90
N ARG A 777 14.80 -23.09 -11.41
CA ARG A 777 16.21 -22.71 -11.61
C ARG A 777 16.37 -21.54 -12.57
N ARG A 778 15.61 -21.52 -13.66
CA ARG A 778 15.64 -20.41 -14.64
C ARG A 778 15.14 -19.10 -14.02
N ALA A 779 14.06 -19.15 -13.23
CA ALA A 779 13.54 -17.97 -12.53
C ALA A 779 14.59 -17.39 -11.55
N ALA A 780 15.25 -18.24 -10.76
CA ALA A 780 16.30 -17.82 -9.84
C ALA A 780 17.52 -17.20 -10.55
N TRP A 781 17.96 -17.80 -11.66
CA TRP A 781 19.07 -17.26 -12.44
C TRP A 781 18.74 -15.91 -13.08
N ALA A 782 17.56 -15.78 -13.67
CA ALA A 782 17.08 -14.55 -14.30
C ALA A 782 16.90 -13.42 -13.26
N GLY A 783 16.34 -13.73 -12.08
CA GLY A 783 16.24 -12.79 -10.97
C GLY A 783 17.59 -12.27 -10.49
N GLY A 784 18.58 -13.15 -10.36
CA GLY A 784 19.96 -12.75 -10.05
C GLY A 784 20.63 -11.94 -11.16
N ALA A 785 20.32 -12.21 -12.43
CA ALA A 785 20.83 -11.43 -13.56
C ALA A 785 20.24 -10.01 -13.58
N ALA A 786 18.94 -9.86 -13.33
CA ALA A 786 18.28 -8.56 -13.24
C ALA A 786 18.90 -7.69 -12.13
N ALA A 787 19.14 -8.26 -10.94
CA ALA A 787 19.77 -7.54 -9.82
C ALA A 787 21.19 -7.04 -10.17
N ARG A 788 22.03 -7.87 -10.82
CA ARG A 788 23.37 -7.45 -11.25
C ARG A 788 23.33 -6.32 -12.27
N ARG A 789 22.44 -6.41 -13.27
CA ARG A 789 22.29 -5.35 -14.29
C ARG A 789 21.74 -4.06 -13.71
N ALA A 790 20.91 -4.14 -12.67
CA ALA A 790 20.44 -2.97 -11.94
C ALA A 790 21.58 -2.24 -11.21
N GLU A 791 22.48 -2.98 -10.55
CA GLU A 791 23.64 -2.40 -9.87
C GLU A 791 24.63 -1.75 -10.87
N GLU A 792 24.88 -2.39 -12.01
CA GLU A 792 25.67 -1.84 -13.12
C GLU A 792 25.07 -0.52 -13.62
N ALA A 793 23.74 -0.47 -13.83
CA ALA A 793 23.04 0.72 -14.31
C ALA A 793 23.13 1.91 -13.32
N VAL A 794 22.95 1.65 -12.02
CA VAL A 794 23.09 2.69 -10.98
C VAL A 794 24.52 3.21 -10.92
N THR A 795 25.50 2.32 -11.06
CA THR A 795 26.93 2.69 -11.04
C THR A 795 27.27 3.57 -12.24
N MET A 796 26.87 3.18 -13.45
CA MET A 796 27.06 3.99 -14.67
C MET A 796 26.36 5.35 -14.57
N ALA A 797 25.13 5.39 -14.06
CA ALA A 797 24.40 6.64 -13.87
C ALA A 797 25.10 7.57 -12.87
N THR A 798 25.57 7.03 -11.74
CA THR A 798 26.31 7.78 -10.70
C THR A 798 27.67 8.27 -11.20
N ASN A 799 28.26 7.56 -12.15
CA ASN A 799 29.49 8.00 -12.81
C ASN A 799 29.22 9.13 -13.83
N GLY A 800 27.98 9.39 -14.23
CA GLY A 800 27.60 10.40 -15.22
C GLY A 800 27.44 9.87 -16.65
N GLU A 801 27.38 8.55 -16.85
CA GLU A 801 27.25 7.87 -18.14
C GLU A 801 25.79 7.45 -18.40
N ILE A 802 24.92 8.45 -18.59
CA ILE A 802 23.47 8.25 -18.66
C ILE A 802 23.04 7.34 -19.83
N GLU A 803 23.69 7.45 -21.00
CA GLU A 803 23.37 6.60 -22.17
C GLU A 803 23.78 5.13 -21.99
N GLU A 804 24.89 4.86 -21.30
CA GLU A 804 25.31 3.49 -21.00
C GLU A 804 24.42 2.88 -19.91
N ALA A 805 24.08 3.68 -18.90
CA ALA A 805 23.13 3.28 -17.86
C ALA A 805 21.75 2.89 -18.44
N LYS A 806 21.25 3.61 -19.45
CA LYS A 806 20.00 3.24 -20.15
C LYS A 806 20.07 1.86 -20.82
N LYS A 807 21.21 1.49 -21.41
CA LYS A 807 21.39 0.15 -22.00
C LYS A 807 21.37 -0.94 -20.92
N ALA A 808 21.98 -0.68 -19.77
CA ALA A 808 21.95 -1.58 -18.63
C ALA A 808 20.52 -1.72 -18.03
N VAL A 809 19.73 -0.63 -18.02
CA VAL A 809 18.29 -0.68 -17.66
C VAL A 809 17.51 -1.64 -18.57
N ALA A 810 17.67 -1.52 -19.89
CA ALA A 810 16.99 -2.40 -20.84
C ALA A 810 17.39 -3.87 -20.69
N ALA A 811 18.65 -4.15 -20.37
CA ALA A 811 19.12 -5.50 -20.06
C ALA A 811 18.51 -6.04 -18.75
N SER A 812 18.37 -5.19 -17.73
CA SER A 812 17.69 -5.55 -16.47
C SER A 812 16.21 -5.85 -16.68
N GLU A 813 15.53 -5.09 -17.53
CA GLU A 813 14.12 -5.31 -17.90
C GLU A 813 13.93 -6.67 -18.59
N SER A 814 14.77 -7.00 -19.57
CA SER A 814 14.70 -8.29 -20.27
C SER A 814 14.94 -9.47 -19.33
N ALA A 815 15.86 -9.34 -18.37
CA ALA A 815 16.11 -10.37 -17.36
C ALA A 815 14.93 -10.51 -16.37
N PHE A 816 14.29 -9.40 -16.01
CA PHE A 816 13.06 -9.40 -15.21
C PHE A 816 11.93 -10.17 -15.91
N GLN A 817 11.65 -9.88 -17.18
CA GLN A 817 10.60 -10.56 -17.96
C GLN A 817 10.85 -12.07 -18.07
N ALA A 818 12.11 -12.49 -18.23
CA ALA A 818 12.48 -13.91 -18.25
C ALA A 818 12.22 -14.61 -16.89
N ALA A 819 12.39 -13.89 -15.77
CA ALA A 819 12.09 -14.41 -14.44
C ALA A 819 10.57 -14.57 -14.23
N GLU A 820 9.77 -13.60 -14.69
CA GLU A 820 8.30 -13.64 -14.58
C GLU A 820 7.69 -14.77 -15.41
N GLU A 821 8.14 -14.96 -16.66
CA GLU A 821 7.68 -16.07 -17.51
C GLU A 821 8.03 -17.43 -16.90
N SER A 822 9.22 -17.56 -16.33
CA SER A 822 9.64 -18.79 -15.64
C SER A 822 8.78 -19.06 -14.39
N ALA A 823 8.45 -18.03 -13.61
CA ALA A 823 7.60 -18.15 -12.44
C ALA A 823 6.15 -18.54 -12.81
N LYS A 824 5.65 -18.07 -13.95
CA LYS A 824 4.35 -18.45 -14.49
C LYS A 824 4.30 -19.94 -14.83
N ILE A 825 5.33 -20.48 -15.50
CA ILE A 825 5.42 -21.92 -15.81
C ILE A 825 5.38 -22.76 -14.53
N VAL A 826 6.10 -22.33 -13.48
CA VAL A 826 6.10 -23.03 -12.19
C VAL A 826 4.71 -23.02 -11.53
N ARG A 827 4.00 -21.89 -11.61
CA ARG A 827 2.63 -21.75 -11.08
C ARG A 827 1.65 -22.68 -11.79
N GLU A 828 1.66 -22.69 -13.12
CA GLU A 828 0.80 -23.55 -13.93
C GLU A 828 1.07 -25.04 -13.65
N GLY A 829 2.33 -25.42 -13.47
CA GLY A 829 2.71 -26.78 -13.07
C GLY A 829 2.22 -27.15 -11.66
N MET A 830 2.30 -26.23 -10.69
CA MET A 830 1.80 -26.44 -9.34
C MET A 830 0.27 -26.63 -9.33
N GLU A 831 -0.46 -25.81 -10.10
CA GLU A 831 -1.91 -25.95 -10.26
C GLU A 831 -2.28 -27.28 -10.92
N ALA A 832 -1.50 -27.75 -11.90
CA ALA A 832 -1.70 -29.06 -12.51
C ALA A 832 -1.50 -30.21 -11.50
N ALA A 833 -0.47 -30.13 -10.65
CA ALA A 833 -0.25 -31.09 -9.56
C ALA A 833 -1.40 -31.09 -8.54
N GLN A 834 -1.90 -29.91 -8.17
CA GLN A 834 -3.06 -29.77 -7.28
C GLN A 834 -4.34 -30.36 -7.89
N ARG A 835 -4.61 -30.09 -9.18
CA ARG A 835 -5.78 -30.65 -9.88
C ARG A 835 -5.74 -32.18 -9.89
N GLY A 836 -4.59 -32.78 -10.17
CA GLY A 836 -4.44 -34.24 -10.13
C GLY A 836 -4.83 -34.84 -8.77
N LEU A 837 -4.40 -34.22 -7.68
CA LEU A 837 -4.77 -34.63 -6.32
C LEU A 837 -6.28 -34.46 -6.05
N GLN A 838 -6.88 -33.36 -6.49
CA GLN A 838 -8.31 -33.10 -6.32
C GLN A 838 -9.18 -34.07 -7.12
N GLU A 839 -8.81 -34.36 -8.37
CA GLU A 839 -9.51 -35.32 -9.23
C GLU A 839 -9.48 -36.72 -8.59
N TRP A 840 -8.34 -37.13 -8.03
CA TRP A 840 -8.25 -38.38 -7.27
C TRP A 840 -9.20 -38.39 -6.06
N LEU A 841 -9.15 -37.35 -5.20
CA LEU A 841 -10.01 -37.23 -4.01
C LEU A 841 -11.51 -37.22 -4.36
N GLN A 842 -11.89 -36.66 -5.50
CA GLN A 842 -13.28 -36.68 -5.97
C GLN A 842 -13.66 -38.07 -6.48
N SER A 843 -12.78 -38.73 -7.23
CA SER A 843 -13.02 -40.08 -7.73
C SER A 843 -13.14 -41.11 -6.60
N SER A 844 -12.38 -40.95 -5.51
CA SER A 844 -12.45 -41.84 -4.35
C SER A 844 -13.70 -41.63 -3.50
N ARG A 845 -14.36 -40.46 -3.59
CA ARG A 845 -15.61 -40.16 -2.86
C ARG A 845 -16.88 -40.66 -3.54
N HIS A 846 -16.89 -40.73 -4.88
CA HIS A 846 -18.06 -41.17 -5.66
C HIS A 846 -18.21 -42.70 -5.76
N GLY A 847 -17.26 -43.45 -5.21
CA GLY A 847 -17.29 -44.91 -5.20
C GLY A 847 -17.78 -45.56 -3.89
N VAL A 848 -18.29 -44.76 -2.94
CA VAL A 848 -18.86 -45.23 -1.67
C VAL A 848 -20.35 -45.54 -1.79
#